data_AF-A0A8T7EJ10-F1
#
_entry.id   AF-A0A8T7EJ10-F1
#
_cell.length_a   1.000
_cell.length_b   1.000
_cell.length_c   1.000
_cell.angle_alpha   90.00
_cell.angle_beta   90.00
_cell.angle_gamma   90.00
#
_symmetry.space_group_name_H-M   'P 1'
#
loop_
_entity.id
_entity.type
_entity.pdbx_description
1 polymer ?
#
loop_
_entity_poly.entity_id
_entity_poly.type
_entity_poly.pdbx_seq_one_letter_code
_entity_poly.pdbx_strand_id
1 'polypeptide(L)'
;MNDIIQRMWIRLWYLVVWLLPALALGLFSGRVASETWANVYEPRAIVAMTFTALTTVLALLMVRPHPLSETWPLLMMWGYALYPHPDPLVWTAVALLTAVCFAQMIPLPALPERWLARGGLVGTAVLFGALYLLTIAPGLLPADNGEFQFIAAQLGVAHPPGFPLYTLLAHLMTRLPIGDTAAYRVNLLSVMTSTAVLLLVYQTVWDMTKRVWASATAVLALGTATTFWAQATTANIRSLTALFAALALWALVRFYQETQASRENPTGATVIPRSLRRGIPTTLDAGIPHSEDFVRNDKPIPRSSAFARIPPKDRWLVVAALAMGLGVSHHLSLTFMSVVFVIFVVVVDPTIVKTPKRWLRPLLAALLGLLPLLYLPLRASTAVRGASADLATWSGFIEHVLGLGFQGDFFYFTDPLTLGLRLGVMGNILTFQFSGWLLAGMVIGLALLLWREWKLGLLFGLSFGVFTLITAMYRAPQTVEYMLPAYVPMVLCLGYTARYVGQSKSSRPLIQLLTASLFTAVLFQGWSHWPSYWQMHRMEDARDYAQNLLADAPPDALILANWHWATPLWYLQEVEGQRPDVTVRYVAPGADPYGETWAQEIAAAWGNGRDVIATWYDPTTYANLPPPEPLHEAFWFRQQPRTTLPANFTPLGANLGENIHLLGYLMDKPTTEIWQEAVLTLAWQPISQSPNLPISINAHLIGSDGRSYAQSDLTVSPQPGGITLSQFRLTLRPGAPPGDYAIRVGSGETSTAVTTHTVTPMSQPPITQHRVYRGASTARLLGYDWDYTLPDQPRLYLHWQTADGYVTEVRDNGDTTLPSLTGPWGVSSNQWAVSSEQGQHYVPLGQGIIWIGDPISNLAVSPPPISQSQTSLLSQHFTTTRPLWRDYVVSTRLVGYEADGFHWAWCDLVDYVPAMGAIPTLKWIAGSYITSPHSIDYTQESPTYETYCQSVKPAPGAPVLAVSDTAVPGQSIGGMVTLYDAFTQRPLPILDERITAQFPWIPLGQTTIAP
;
A
#
# COMPACT_ATOMS: atom_id res chain seq x y z
N MET A 1 11.81 -58.93 -35.15
CA MET A 1 10.50 -58.25 -35.22
C MET A 1 10.36 -57.16 -34.16
N ASN A 2 10.59 -57.45 -32.87
CA ASN A 2 10.55 -56.44 -31.80
C ASN A 2 11.52 -55.26 -32.00
N ASP A 3 12.76 -55.49 -32.42
CA ASP A 3 13.74 -54.41 -32.67
C ASP A 3 13.35 -53.50 -33.86
N ILE A 4 12.69 -54.06 -34.90
CA ILE A 4 12.18 -53.29 -36.04
C ILE A 4 10.99 -52.43 -35.61
N ILE A 5 10.05 -53.00 -34.85
CA ILE A 5 8.90 -52.28 -34.29
C ILE A 5 9.38 -51.17 -33.36
N GLN A 6 10.36 -51.43 -32.50
CA GLN A 6 10.92 -50.45 -31.58
C GLN A 6 11.61 -49.29 -32.33
N ARG A 7 12.42 -49.58 -33.37
CA ARG A 7 13.04 -48.54 -34.22
C ARG A 7 12.02 -47.76 -35.03
N MET A 8 10.93 -48.39 -35.47
CA MET A 8 9.84 -47.74 -36.19
C MET A 8 9.05 -46.80 -35.26
N TRP A 9 8.73 -47.24 -34.04
CA TRP A 9 8.12 -46.40 -33.00
C TRP A 9 9.03 -45.24 -32.59
N ILE A 10 10.33 -45.48 -32.45
CA ILE A 10 11.31 -44.42 -32.15
C ILE A 10 11.34 -43.40 -33.29
N ARG A 11 11.41 -43.84 -34.55
CA ARG A 11 11.38 -42.93 -35.71
C ARG A 11 10.06 -42.16 -35.82
N LEU A 12 8.92 -42.82 -35.61
CA LEU A 12 7.61 -42.18 -35.60
C LEU A 12 7.48 -41.17 -34.45
N TRP A 13 7.98 -41.52 -33.26
CA TRP A 13 8.05 -40.64 -32.11
C TRP A 13 8.89 -39.40 -32.40
N TYR A 14 10.09 -39.56 -32.95
CA TYR A 14 10.92 -38.43 -33.39
C TYR A 14 10.28 -37.61 -34.51
N LEU A 15 9.42 -38.21 -35.34
CA LEU A 15 8.65 -37.53 -36.39
C LEU A 15 7.43 -36.75 -35.87
N VAL A 16 6.95 -37.01 -34.65
CA VAL A 16 5.78 -36.34 -34.07
C VAL A 16 6.18 -35.35 -32.99
N VAL A 17 7.19 -35.66 -32.18
CA VAL A 17 7.56 -34.88 -30.99
C VAL A 17 8.05 -33.46 -31.33
N TRP A 18 8.74 -33.26 -32.45
CA TRP A 18 9.17 -31.93 -32.92
C TRP A 18 8.03 -31.05 -33.42
N LEU A 19 6.83 -31.60 -33.69
CA LEU A 19 5.64 -30.84 -34.08
C LEU A 19 4.92 -30.23 -32.87
N LEU A 20 5.04 -30.85 -31.69
CA LEU A 20 4.30 -30.47 -30.48
C LEU A 20 4.55 -29.02 -30.03
N PRO A 21 5.79 -28.48 -30.04
CA PRO A 21 6.05 -27.07 -29.67
C PRO A 21 5.37 -26.08 -30.62
N ALA A 22 5.42 -26.36 -31.94
CA ALA A 22 4.81 -25.49 -32.94
C ALA A 22 3.28 -25.52 -32.88
N LEU A 23 2.70 -26.71 -32.64
CA LEU A 23 1.27 -26.86 -32.41
C LEU A 23 0.80 -26.15 -31.14
N ALA A 24 1.60 -26.19 -30.06
CA ALA A 24 1.31 -25.49 -28.82
C ALA A 24 1.20 -23.96 -29.04
N LEU A 25 2.18 -23.37 -29.74
CA LEU A 25 2.19 -21.96 -30.08
C LEU A 25 1.02 -21.59 -31.00
N GLY A 26 0.76 -22.45 -31.99
CA GLY A 26 -0.35 -22.31 -32.91
C GLY A 26 -1.71 -22.23 -32.22
N LEU A 27 -2.01 -23.26 -31.45
CA LEU A 27 -3.26 -23.39 -30.69
C LEU A 27 -3.41 -22.29 -29.65
N PHE A 28 -2.35 -21.96 -28.93
CA PHE A 28 -2.35 -20.85 -27.99
C PHE A 28 -2.67 -19.53 -28.67
N SER A 29 -1.96 -19.20 -29.76
CA SER A 29 -2.13 -17.93 -30.47
C SER A 29 -3.52 -17.83 -31.10
N GLY A 30 -4.01 -18.91 -31.71
CA GLY A 30 -5.36 -18.95 -32.27
C GLY A 30 -6.44 -18.82 -31.21
N ARG A 31 -6.27 -19.47 -30.06
CA ARG A 31 -7.20 -19.32 -28.92
C ARG A 31 -7.20 -17.90 -28.38
N VAL A 32 -6.03 -17.33 -28.05
CA VAL A 32 -5.91 -15.96 -27.54
C VAL A 32 -6.53 -14.99 -28.53
N ALA A 33 -6.17 -15.07 -29.82
CA ALA A 33 -6.73 -14.22 -30.87
C ALA A 33 -8.27 -14.34 -30.91
N SER A 34 -8.81 -15.56 -30.84
CA SER A 34 -10.25 -15.78 -30.83
C SER A 34 -10.93 -15.14 -29.61
N GLU A 35 -10.34 -15.25 -28.42
CA GLU A 35 -10.91 -14.72 -27.17
C GLU A 35 -10.75 -13.19 -27.05
N THR A 36 -9.69 -12.62 -27.64
CA THR A 36 -9.43 -11.18 -27.63
C THR A 36 -10.17 -10.42 -28.73
N TRP A 37 -10.26 -10.98 -29.94
CA TRP A 37 -10.88 -10.31 -31.10
C TRP A 37 -12.36 -10.66 -31.28
N ALA A 38 -12.91 -11.59 -30.49
CA ALA A 38 -14.32 -11.97 -30.52
C ALA A 38 -15.33 -10.83 -30.28
N ASN A 39 -14.89 -9.67 -29.78
CA ASN A 39 -15.78 -8.53 -29.55
C ASN A 39 -16.07 -7.68 -30.79
N VAL A 40 -15.40 -7.93 -31.94
CA VAL A 40 -15.44 -6.98 -33.09
C VAL A 40 -15.96 -7.59 -34.40
N TYR A 41 -15.81 -8.90 -34.65
CA TYR A 41 -16.23 -9.51 -35.93
C TYR A 41 -16.73 -10.96 -35.79
N GLU A 42 -17.83 -11.29 -36.49
CA GLU A 42 -18.16 -12.66 -36.89
C GLU A 42 -17.64 -12.94 -38.31
N PRO A 43 -17.07 -14.13 -38.60
CA PRO A 43 -17.10 -15.35 -37.78
C PRO A 43 -15.81 -15.63 -36.95
N ARG A 44 -16.00 -15.77 -35.64
CA ARG A 44 -14.95 -15.94 -34.59
C ARG A 44 -14.09 -17.19 -34.77
N ALA A 45 -14.72 -18.31 -35.17
CA ALA A 45 -14.03 -19.58 -35.40
C ALA A 45 -13.05 -19.52 -36.58
N ILE A 46 -13.36 -18.75 -37.63
CA ILE A 46 -12.49 -18.60 -38.80
C ILE A 46 -11.22 -17.84 -38.40
N VAL A 47 -11.34 -16.75 -37.62
CA VAL A 47 -10.18 -16.03 -37.07
C VAL A 47 -9.30 -16.97 -36.24
N ALA A 48 -9.90 -17.76 -35.35
CA ALA A 48 -9.17 -18.74 -34.53
C ALA A 48 -8.42 -19.76 -35.39
N MET A 49 -9.08 -20.35 -36.39
CA MET A 49 -8.50 -21.35 -37.29
C MET A 49 -7.40 -20.78 -38.17
N THR A 50 -7.61 -19.59 -38.76
CA THR A 50 -6.62 -18.91 -39.61
C THR A 50 -5.39 -18.51 -38.81
N PHE A 51 -5.56 -17.91 -37.62
CA PHE A 51 -4.43 -17.59 -36.74
C PHE A 51 -3.70 -18.84 -36.28
N THR A 52 -4.43 -19.89 -35.87
CA THR A 52 -3.83 -21.19 -35.49
C THR A 52 -2.99 -21.74 -36.63
N ALA A 53 -3.54 -21.83 -37.84
CA ALA A 53 -2.84 -22.38 -38.99
C ALA A 53 -1.60 -21.56 -39.36
N LEU A 54 -1.74 -20.23 -39.47
CA LEU A 54 -0.63 -19.34 -39.84
C LEU A 54 0.51 -19.39 -38.82
N THR A 55 0.18 -19.25 -37.52
CA THR A 55 1.19 -19.28 -36.45
C THR A 55 1.81 -20.66 -36.27
N THR A 56 1.06 -21.75 -36.46
CA THR A 56 1.62 -23.11 -36.47
C THR A 56 2.62 -23.29 -37.60
N VAL A 57 2.29 -22.85 -38.83
CA VAL A 57 3.19 -22.98 -39.98
C VAL A 57 4.47 -22.17 -39.77
N LEU A 58 4.35 -20.92 -39.30
CA LEU A 58 5.52 -20.09 -38.97
C LEU A 58 6.36 -20.71 -37.85
N ALA A 59 5.71 -21.19 -36.78
CA ALA A 59 6.37 -21.86 -35.67
C ALA A 59 7.08 -23.14 -36.12
N LEU A 60 6.49 -23.93 -37.01
CA LEU A 60 7.10 -25.13 -37.58
C LEU A 60 8.38 -24.78 -38.34
N LEU A 61 8.37 -23.72 -39.15
CA LEU A 61 9.56 -23.27 -39.88
C LEU A 61 10.69 -22.85 -38.92
N MET A 62 10.34 -22.22 -37.80
CA MET A 62 11.31 -21.78 -36.77
C MET A 62 11.81 -22.91 -35.86
N VAL A 63 10.95 -23.85 -35.47
CA VAL A 63 11.25 -24.95 -34.52
C VAL A 63 11.96 -26.12 -35.20
N ARG A 64 11.68 -26.38 -36.49
CA ARG A 64 12.26 -27.49 -37.27
C ARG A 64 13.78 -27.67 -37.15
N PRO A 65 14.61 -26.61 -37.16
CA PRO A 65 16.06 -26.78 -37.02
C PRO A 65 16.53 -27.04 -35.58
N HIS A 66 15.67 -26.95 -34.57
CA HIS A 66 16.05 -27.01 -33.15
C HIS A 66 15.52 -28.27 -32.43
N PRO A 67 16.31 -28.90 -31.54
CA PRO A 67 15.86 -30.03 -30.73
C PRO A 67 14.84 -29.63 -29.67
N LEU A 68 14.07 -30.60 -29.15
CA LEU A 68 13.09 -30.35 -28.08
C LEU A 68 13.70 -29.74 -26.82
N SER A 69 14.97 -30.05 -26.51
CA SER A 69 15.69 -29.43 -25.40
C SER A 69 15.80 -27.91 -25.49
N GLU A 70 15.70 -27.35 -26.70
CA GLU A 70 15.73 -25.90 -26.97
C GLU A 70 14.34 -25.30 -27.15
N THR A 71 13.33 -26.13 -27.44
CA THR A 71 11.97 -25.67 -27.81
C THR A 71 10.88 -26.08 -26.82
N TRP A 72 11.23 -26.82 -25.77
CA TRP A 72 10.30 -27.26 -24.71
C TRP A 72 9.49 -26.13 -24.05
N PRO A 73 9.97 -24.87 -23.90
CA PRO A 73 9.15 -23.82 -23.26
C PRO A 73 7.84 -23.53 -24.00
N LEU A 74 7.77 -23.79 -25.31
CA LEU A 74 6.51 -23.67 -26.05
C LEU A 74 5.49 -24.72 -25.61
N LEU A 75 5.90 -25.89 -25.12
CA LEU A 75 4.97 -26.90 -24.61
C LEU A 75 4.14 -26.37 -23.44
N MET A 76 4.62 -25.37 -22.72
CA MET A 76 3.88 -24.75 -21.62
C MET A 76 2.62 -24.03 -22.11
N MET A 77 2.60 -23.60 -23.38
CA MET A 77 1.44 -22.96 -23.99
C MET A 77 0.24 -23.90 -24.12
N TRP A 78 0.45 -25.23 -24.09
CA TRP A 78 -0.63 -26.20 -23.92
C TRP A 78 -1.42 -25.98 -22.64
N GLY A 79 -0.77 -25.49 -21.58
CA GLY A 79 -1.40 -25.19 -20.31
C GLY A 79 -2.60 -24.26 -20.48
N TYR A 80 -2.48 -23.21 -21.29
CA TYR A 80 -3.62 -22.36 -21.62
C TYR A 80 -4.45 -22.90 -22.77
N ALA A 81 -3.85 -23.50 -23.81
CA ALA A 81 -4.61 -24.05 -24.93
C ALA A 81 -5.68 -25.07 -24.48
N LEU A 82 -5.40 -25.86 -23.44
CA LEU A 82 -6.29 -26.85 -22.84
C LEU A 82 -7.07 -26.33 -21.62
N TYR A 83 -6.78 -25.11 -21.14
CA TYR A 83 -7.42 -24.56 -19.96
C TYR A 83 -8.94 -24.40 -20.19
N PRO A 84 -9.83 -24.81 -19.29
CA PRO A 84 -11.26 -24.91 -19.60
C PRO A 84 -11.97 -23.55 -19.72
N HIS A 85 -11.33 -22.44 -19.32
CA HIS A 85 -11.97 -21.13 -19.22
C HIS A 85 -11.16 -20.05 -19.94
N PRO A 86 -11.78 -19.05 -20.57
CA PRO A 86 -11.07 -17.86 -21.02
C PRO A 86 -10.61 -17.05 -19.79
N ASP A 87 -9.32 -16.74 -19.71
CA ASP A 87 -8.79 -15.87 -18.65
C ASP A 87 -7.54 -15.11 -19.15
N PRO A 88 -7.62 -13.77 -19.30
CA PRO A 88 -6.52 -12.96 -19.77
C PRO A 88 -5.29 -12.99 -18.86
N LEU A 89 -5.48 -13.16 -17.55
CA LEU A 89 -4.37 -13.25 -16.61
C LEU A 89 -3.63 -14.57 -16.77
N VAL A 90 -4.36 -15.68 -16.98
CA VAL A 90 -3.75 -17.00 -17.14
C VAL A 90 -2.94 -17.07 -18.44
N TRP A 91 -3.49 -16.64 -19.58
CA TRP A 91 -2.70 -16.69 -20.83
C TRP A 91 -1.54 -15.71 -20.81
N THR A 92 -1.70 -14.53 -20.20
CA THR A 92 -0.59 -13.58 -20.04
C THR A 92 0.51 -14.18 -19.17
N ALA A 93 0.16 -14.82 -18.06
CA ALA A 93 1.12 -15.50 -17.20
C ALA A 93 1.84 -16.64 -17.93
N VAL A 94 1.13 -17.46 -18.71
CA VAL A 94 1.72 -18.54 -19.51
C VAL A 94 2.65 -17.98 -20.59
N ALA A 95 2.24 -16.94 -21.32
CA ALA A 95 3.06 -16.29 -22.34
C ALA A 95 4.34 -15.67 -21.76
N LEU A 96 4.21 -14.91 -20.66
CA LEU A 96 5.35 -14.32 -19.96
C LEU A 96 6.29 -15.40 -19.44
N LEU A 97 5.75 -16.47 -18.84
CA LEU A 97 6.54 -17.56 -18.32
C LEU A 97 7.30 -18.30 -19.43
N THR A 98 6.66 -18.59 -20.56
CA THR A 98 7.32 -19.17 -21.74
C THR A 98 8.42 -18.23 -22.26
N ALA A 99 8.16 -16.93 -22.38
CA ALA A 99 9.13 -15.94 -22.84
C ALA A 99 10.35 -15.84 -21.89
N VAL A 100 10.12 -15.83 -20.58
CA VAL A 100 11.18 -15.80 -19.57
C VAL A 100 12.00 -17.09 -19.61
N CYS A 101 11.35 -18.26 -19.75
CA CYS A 101 12.06 -19.53 -19.95
C CYS A 101 12.99 -19.45 -21.17
N PHE A 102 12.53 -18.92 -22.30
CA PHE A 102 13.39 -18.70 -23.48
C PHE A 102 14.51 -17.72 -23.21
N ALA A 103 14.23 -16.58 -22.58
CA ALA A 103 15.23 -15.57 -22.25
C ALA A 103 16.36 -16.13 -21.37
N GLN A 104 16.05 -17.10 -20.50
CA GLN A 104 17.05 -17.80 -19.68
C GLN A 104 17.91 -18.80 -20.47
N MET A 105 17.45 -19.28 -21.62
CA MET A 105 18.22 -20.17 -22.50
C MET A 105 19.22 -19.40 -23.37
N ILE A 106 18.91 -18.15 -23.69
CA ILE A 106 19.77 -17.29 -24.49
C ILE A 106 21.05 -17.02 -23.70
N PRO A 107 22.23 -17.47 -24.16
CA PRO A 107 23.46 -17.16 -23.48
C PRO A 107 23.64 -15.64 -23.48
N LEU A 108 23.85 -15.05 -22.31
CA LEU A 108 24.27 -13.66 -22.23
C LEU A 108 25.56 -13.52 -23.06
N PRO A 109 25.74 -12.40 -23.80
CA PRO A 109 26.96 -12.16 -24.54
C PRO A 109 28.17 -12.35 -23.63
N ALA A 110 29.28 -12.86 -24.16
CA ALA A 110 30.52 -13.13 -23.43
C ALA A 110 31.23 -11.82 -23.02
N LEU A 111 30.52 -11.00 -22.26
CA LEU A 111 31.00 -9.77 -21.70
C LEU A 111 31.76 -10.09 -20.40
N PRO A 112 32.89 -9.40 -20.15
CA PRO A 112 33.54 -9.46 -18.86
C PRO A 112 32.56 -9.18 -17.72
N GLU A 113 32.65 -9.92 -16.61
CA GLU A 113 31.73 -9.81 -15.46
C GLU A 113 31.50 -8.36 -14.99
N ARG A 114 32.56 -7.53 -15.05
CA ARG A 114 32.49 -6.10 -14.71
C ARG A 114 31.48 -5.32 -15.55
N TRP A 115 31.29 -5.67 -16.81
CA TRP A 115 30.34 -5.00 -17.70
C TRP A 115 28.92 -5.49 -17.46
N LEU A 116 28.72 -6.76 -17.15
CA LEU A 116 27.41 -7.29 -16.74
C LEU A 116 26.94 -6.64 -15.44
N ALA A 117 27.82 -6.55 -14.44
CA ALA A 117 27.53 -5.88 -13.17
C ALA A 117 27.15 -4.40 -13.38
N ARG A 118 27.99 -3.66 -14.13
CA ARG A 118 27.74 -2.23 -14.41
C ARG A 118 26.50 -2.00 -15.26
N GLY A 119 26.27 -2.84 -16.28
CA GLY A 119 25.10 -2.77 -17.13
C GLY A 119 23.82 -2.99 -16.35
N GLY A 120 23.80 -3.94 -15.41
CA GLY A 120 22.67 -4.14 -14.53
C GLY A 120 22.44 -2.98 -13.56
N LEU A 121 23.50 -2.41 -12.97
CA LEU A 121 23.38 -1.19 -12.15
C LEU A 121 22.80 -0.02 -12.93
N VAL A 122 23.31 0.24 -14.14
CA VAL A 122 22.78 1.31 -15.01
C VAL A 122 21.33 1.01 -15.41
N GLY A 123 21.02 -0.23 -15.76
CA GLY A 123 19.66 -0.66 -16.09
C GLY A 123 18.69 -0.46 -14.92
N THR A 124 19.09 -0.82 -13.70
CA THR A 124 18.31 -0.55 -12.48
C THR A 124 18.10 0.93 -12.24
N ALA A 125 19.17 1.74 -12.34
CA ALA A 125 19.09 3.19 -12.15
C ALA A 125 18.14 3.85 -13.16
N VAL A 126 18.27 3.50 -14.44
CA VAL A 126 17.44 4.06 -15.52
C VAL A 126 15.99 3.60 -15.37
N LEU A 127 15.75 2.31 -15.15
CA LEU A 127 14.40 1.76 -15.06
C LEU A 127 13.64 2.37 -13.88
N PHE A 128 14.15 2.23 -12.66
CA PHE A 128 13.43 2.69 -11.47
C PHE A 128 13.49 4.19 -11.28
N GLY A 129 14.60 4.83 -11.67
CA GLY A 129 14.66 6.29 -11.75
C GLY A 129 13.56 6.83 -12.66
N ALA A 130 13.40 6.28 -13.87
CA ALA A 130 12.35 6.71 -14.79
C ALA A 130 10.94 6.39 -14.27
N LEU A 131 10.70 5.17 -13.78
CA LEU A 131 9.38 4.78 -13.27
C LEU A 131 8.93 5.65 -12.08
N TYR A 132 9.83 5.93 -11.14
CA TYR A 132 9.52 6.79 -10.00
C TYR A 132 9.40 8.25 -10.41
N LEU A 133 10.19 8.76 -11.36
CA LEU A 133 10.00 10.11 -11.91
C LEU A 133 8.67 10.26 -12.65
N LEU A 134 8.24 9.23 -13.38
CA LEU A 134 6.94 9.21 -14.07
C LEU A 134 5.75 9.14 -13.12
N THR A 135 5.97 8.78 -11.85
CA THR A 135 4.91 8.59 -10.85
C THR A 135 5.15 9.38 -9.56
N ILE A 136 6.09 10.33 -9.57
CA ILE A 136 6.44 11.17 -8.42
C ILE A 136 5.28 12.09 -8.06
N ALA A 137 4.94 12.27 -6.79
CA ALA A 137 3.93 13.24 -6.40
C ALA A 137 4.24 14.63 -7.01
N PRO A 138 3.28 15.25 -7.72
CA PRO A 138 3.55 16.43 -8.54
C PRO A 138 3.88 17.68 -7.72
N GLY A 139 3.46 17.72 -6.45
CA GLY A 139 3.71 18.87 -5.60
C GLY A 139 3.50 18.60 -4.11
N LEU A 140 2.76 19.52 -3.48
CA LEU A 140 2.52 19.58 -2.05
C LEU A 140 1.66 18.41 -1.57
N LEU A 141 2.07 17.79 -0.46
CA LEU A 141 1.44 16.60 0.13
C LEU A 141 0.87 16.92 1.53
N PRO A 142 -0.04 16.10 2.06
CA PRO A 142 -0.62 16.31 3.39
C PRO A 142 0.25 15.70 4.50
N ALA A 143 -0.12 15.97 5.75
CA ALA A 143 0.44 15.36 6.97
C ALA A 143 1.99 15.44 7.02
N ASP A 144 2.66 14.37 7.44
CA ASP A 144 4.12 14.30 7.60
C ASP A 144 4.86 14.63 6.31
N ASN A 145 4.34 14.20 5.15
CA ASN A 145 4.96 14.50 3.86
C ASN A 145 4.96 16.01 3.60
N GLY A 146 3.85 16.69 3.92
CA GLY A 146 3.74 18.16 3.83
C GLY A 146 4.65 18.87 4.83
N GLU A 147 4.80 18.34 6.05
CA GLU A 147 5.73 18.88 7.03
C GLU A 147 7.18 18.79 6.52
N PHE A 148 7.58 17.65 5.98
CA PHE A 148 8.93 17.46 5.43
C PHE A 148 9.21 18.40 4.26
N GLN A 149 8.23 18.69 3.41
CA GLN A 149 8.35 19.69 2.34
C GLN A 149 8.48 21.12 2.92
N PHE A 150 7.73 21.42 3.97
CA PHE A 150 7.69 22.70 4.66
C PHE A 150 8.99 23.02 5.42
N ILE A 151 9.41 22.13 6.34
CA ILE A 151 10.63 22.35 7.12
C ILE A 151 11.88 22.34 6.23
N ALA A 152 11.88 21.59 5.12
CA ALA A 152 12.99 21.60 4.18
C ALA A 152 13.17 22.96 3.53
N ALA A 153 12.09 23.67 3.19
CA ALA A 153 12.17 25.01 2.62
C ALA A 153 12.71 26.04 3.62
N GLN A 154 12.34 25.91 4.90
CA GLN A 154 12.69 26.88 5.95
C GLN A 154 13.94 26.54 6.77
N LEU A 155 14.54 25.36 6.59
CA LEU A 155 15.46 24.77 7.59
C LEU A 155 14.80 24.78 8.98
N GLY A 156 13.60 24.20 9.08
CA GLY A 156 12.86 24.06 10.35
C GLY A 156 13.32 22.85 11.17
N VAL A 157 12.54 22.51 12.19
CA VAL A 157 12.67 21.25 12.94
C VAL A 157 11.36 20.47 12.80
N ALA A 158 11.43 19.20 12.43
CA ALA A 158 10.27 18.32 12.32
C ALA A 158 9.76 17.89 13.70
N HIS A 159 8.61 17.20 13.73
CA HIS A 159 8.19 16.42 14.88
C HIS A 159 9.30 15.45 15.35
N PRO A 160 9.37 15.12 16.67
CA PRO A 160 10.44 14.31 17.21
C PRO A 160 10.57 12.96 16.47
N PRO A 161 11.80 12.48 16.18
CA PRO A 161 13.09 12.99 16.67
C PRO A 161 13.72 14.11 15.82
N GLY A 162 12.96 14.79 14.96
CA GLY A 162 13.38 16.03 14.28
C GLY A 162 14.09 15.85 12.93
N PHE A 163 14.47 14.61 12.57
CA PHE A 163 15.03 14.21 11.27
C PHE A 163 16.07 15.18 10.68
N PRO A 164 17.13 15.55 11.41
CA PRO A 164 18.03 16.62 11.02
C PRO A 164 18.81 16.33 9.73
N LEU A 165 19.27 15.09 9.54
CA LEU A 165 19.97 14.69 8.33
C LEU A 165 19.07 14.81 7.09
N TYR A 166 17.81 14.37 7.21
CA TYR A 166 16.83 14.52 6.13
C TYR A 166 16.56 15.98 5.83
N THR A 167 16.31 16.81 6.86
CA THR A 167 16.02 18.24 6.69
C THR A 167 17.15 18.95 5.95
N LEU A 168 18.41 18.68 6.30
CA LEU A 168 19.57 19.27 5.62
C LEU A 168 19.68 18.83 4.17
N LEU A 169 19.52 17.53 3.88
CA LEU A 169 19.56 17.00 2.52
C LEU A 169 18.39 17.53 1.67
N ALA A 170 17.18 17.54 2.24
CA ALA A 170 15.98 18.06 1.60
C ALA A 170 16.11 19.57 1.32
N HIS A 171 16.70 20.34 2.23
CA HIS A 171 16.99 21.75 1.97
C HIS A 171 17.92 21.94 0.78
N LEU A 172 18.99 21.13 0.65
CA LEU A 172 19.85 21.17 -0.54
C LEU A 172 19.07 20.88 -1.81
N MET A 173 18.12 19.95 -1.76
CA MET A 173 17.24 19.65 -2.90
C MET A 173 16.38 20.85 -3.31
N THR A 174 15.85 21.62 -2.35
CA THR A 174 15.07 22.83 -2.67
C THR A 174 15.87 23.87 -3.49
N ARG A 175 17.21 23.83 -3.46
CA ARG A 175 18.09 24.73 -4.20
C ARG A 175 18.41 24.28 -5.62
N LEU A 176 18.03 23.07 -6.04
CA LEU A 176 18.29 22.60 -7.40
C LEU A 176 17.45 23.37 -8.43
N PRO A 177 18.00 23.71 -9.60
CA PRO A 177 17.27 24.45 -10.64
C PRO A 177 16.39 23.51 -11.50
N ILE A 178 15.58 22.65 -10.87
CA ILE A 178 14.70 21.68 -11.53
C ILE A 178 13.34 21.61 -10.83
N GLY A 179 12.27 21.46 -11.60
CA GLY A 179 10.90 21.44 -11.09
C GLY A 179 10.41 22.79 -10.56
N ASP A 180 9.09 22.95 -10.52
CA ASP A 180 8.44 24.25 -10.34
C ASP A 180 8.35 24.69 -8.86
N THR A 181 8.34 23.74 -7.92
CA THR A 181 8.16 24.03 -6.49
C THR A 181 9.24 23.38 -5.61
N ALA A 182 9.48 23.94 -4.42
CA ALA A 182 10.34 23.32 -3.42
C ALA A 182 9.81 21.95 -2.99
N ALA A 183 8.49 21.80 -2.82
CA ALA A 183 7.82 20.54 -2.52
C ALA A 183 8.17 19.42 -3.52
N TYR A 184 8.11 19.69 -4.83
CA TYR A 184 8.50 18.72 -5.86
C TYR A 184 9.97 18.29 -5.72
N ARG A 185 10.88 19.23 -5.46
CA ARG A 185 12.31 18.95 -5.28
C ARG A 185 12.59 18.09 -4.06
N VAL A 186 11.79 18.21 -3.00
CA VAL A 186 11.87 17.33 -1.82
C VAL A 186 11.35 15.93 -2.16
N ASN A 187 10.27 15.80 -2.96
CA ASN A 187 9.84 14.48 -3.47
C ASN A 187 10.95 13.78 -4.29
N LEU A 188 11.74 14.55 -5.04
CA LEU A 188 12.85 14.02 -5.83
C LEU A 188 13.95 13.39 -4.97
N LEU A 189 14.13 13.85 -3.73
CA LEU A 189 15.06 13.21 -2.78
C LEU A 189 14.71 11.73 -2.60
N SER A 190 13.43 11.43 -2.43
CA SER A 190 12.94 10.06 -2.25
C SER A 190 13.21 9.19 -3.47
N VAL A 191 13.03 9.72 -4.68
CA VAL A 191 13.36 9.01 -5.94
C VAL A 191 14.84 8.64 -5.97
N MET A 192 15.71 9.59 -5.59
CA MET A 192 17.17 9.39 -5.59
C MET A 192 17.58 8.35 -4.53
N THR A 193 17.10 8.48 -3.30
CA THR A 193 17.45 7.57 -2.21
C THR A 193 16.90 6.18 -2.41
N SER A 194 15.65 6.03 -2.89
CA SER A 194 15.04 4.73 -3.16
C SER A 194 15.70 4.04 -4.36
N THR A 195 16.08 4.79 -5.40
CA THR A 195 16.88 4.24 -6.51
C THR A 195 18.25 3.75 -6.00
N ALA A 196 18.91 4.50 -5.11
CA ALA A 196 20.17 4.09 -4.49
C ALA A 196 20.03 2.82 -3.62
N VAL A 197 18.90 2.63 -2.92
CA VAL A 197 18.56 1.36 -2.24
C VAL A 197 18.57 0.20 -3.23
N LEU A 198 17.88 0.35 -4.37
CA LEU A 198 17.81 -0.70 -5.38
C LEU A 198 19.18 -1.01 -6.00
N LEU A 199 20.05 -0.02 -6.18
CA LEU A 199 21.43 -0.24 -6.62
C LEU A 199 22.24 -1.04 -5.59
N LEU A 200 22.06 -0.78 -4.30
CA LEU A 200 22.70 -1.56 -3.24
C LEU A 200 22.14 -2.98 -3.16
N VAL A 201 20.83 -3.17 -3.33
CA VAL A 201 20.20 -4.50 -3.44
C VAL A 201 20.78 -5.26 -4.62
N TYR A 202 20.84 -4.65 -5.80
CA TYR A 202 21.47 -5.23 -6.99
C TYR A 202 22.90 -5.66 -6.69
N GLN A 203 23.71 -4.73 -6.17
CA GLN A 203 25.12 -4.95 -5.91
C GLN A 203 25.34 -6.05 -4.87
N THR A 204 24.51 -6.11 -3.83
CA THR A 204 24.61 -7.12 -2.76
C THR A 204 24.30 -8.52 -3.31
N VAL A 205 23.22 -8.67 -4.07
CA VAL A 205 22.87 -9.97 -4.69
C VAL A 205 23.91 -10.36 -5.75
N TRP A 206 24.41 -9.40 -6.53
CA TRP A 206 25.50 -9.64 -7.47
C TRP A 206 26.76 -10.12 -6.74
N ASP A 207 27.12 -9.50 -5.61
CA ASP A 207 28.28 -9.89 -4.83
C ASP A 207 28.14 -11.30 -4.24
N MET A 208 26.94 -11.70 -3.86
CA MET A 208 26.64 -13.05 -3.34
C MET A 208 26.54 -14.13 -4.43
N THR A 209 26.07 -13.79 -5.63
CA THR A 209 25.64 -14.80 -6.63
C THR A 209 26.37 -14.73 -7.96
N LYS A 210 26.88 -13.55 -8.34
CA LYS A 210 27.43 -13.24 -9.68
C LYS A 210 26.44 -13.49 -10.82
N ARG A 211 25.13 -13.37 -10.54
CA ARG A 211 24.05 -13.59 -11.53
C ARG A 211 23.21 -12.32 -11.72
N VAL A 212 23.09 -11.88 -12.97
CA VAL A 212 22.28 -10.70 -13.35
C VAL A 212 20.81 -10.96 -13.03
N TRP A 213 20.28 -12.11 -13.44
CA TRP A 213 18.88 -12.48 -13.20
C TRP A 213 18.52 -12.50 -11.71
N ALA A 214 19.39 -13.05 -10.87
CA ALA A 214 19.19 -13.05 -9.41
C ALA A 214 19.06 -11.63 -8.85
N SER A 215 19.95 -10.74 -9.30
CA SER A 215 19.98 -9.34 -8.88
C SER A 215 18.76 -8.59 -9.39
N ALA A 216 18.35 -8.85 -10.64
CA ALA A 216 17.15 -8.28 -11.25
C ALA A 216 15.88 -8.74 -10.53
N THR A 217 15.75 -10.02 -10.15
CA THR A 217 14.58 -10.52 -9.38
C THR A 217 14.43 -9.76 -8.06
N ALA A 218 15.51 -9.59 -7.30
CA ALA A 218 15.47 -8.90 -6.00
C ALA A 218 15.10 -7.42 -6.14
N VAL A 219 15.72 -6.74 -7.12
CA VAL A 219 15.46 -5.33 -7.42
C VAL A 219 14.05 -5.10 -7.91
N LEU A 220 13.59 -5.91 -8.87
CA LEU A 220 12.23 -5.77 -9.38
C LEU A 220 11.20 -6.06 -8.28
N ALA A 221 11.45 -7.03 -7.40
CA ALA A 221 10.55 -7.35 -6.29
C ALA A 221 10.41 -6.18 -5.30
N LEU A 222 11.52 -5.63 -4.82
CA LEU A 222 11.47 -4.48 -3.91
C LEU A 222 10.96 -3.23 -4.61
N GLY A 223 11.48 -2.95 -5.81
CA GLY A 223 11.19 -1.73 -6.54
C GLY A 223 9.73 -1.61 -6.97
N THR A 224 9.01 -2.74 -7.09
CA THR A 224 7.57 -2.80 -7.41
C THR A 224 6.66 -3.03 -6.20
N ALA A 225 7.22 -3.17 -5.00
CA ALA A 225 6.44 -3.34 -3.77
C ALA A 225 5.68 -2.05 -3.42
N THR A 226 4.45 -2.18 -2.97
CA THR A 226 3.49 -1.07 -2.80
C THR A 226 3.98 0.02 -1.85
N THR A 227 4.47 -0.37 -0.68
CA THR A 227 5.00 0.57 0.30
C THR A 227 6.29 1.19 -0.20
N PHE A 228 7.20 0.39 -0.76
CA PHE A 228 8.47 0.92 -1.28
C PHE A 228 8.26 1.93 -2.41
N TRP A 229 7.33 1.66 -3.34
CA TRP A 229 6.97 2.57 -4.41
C TRP A 229 6.41 3.88 -3.88
N ALA A 230 5.43 3.81 -2.98
CA ALA A 230 4.83 5.01 -2.40
C ALA A 230 5.85 5.86 -1.61
N GLN A 231 6.82 5.23 -0.93
CA GLN A 231 7.91 5.93 -0.27
C GLN A 231 8.99 6.45 -1.24
N ALA A 232 9.07 5.91 -2.46
CA ALA A 232 9.96 6.39 -3.51
C ALA A 232 9.41 7.61 -4.26
N THR A 233 8.09 7.82 -4.24
CA THR A 233 7.41 8.87 -5.01
C THR A 233 6.90 10.04 -4.18
N THR A 234 7.01 10.00 -2.84
CA THR A 234 6.55 11.07 -1.94
C THR A 234 7.66 11.56 -1.03
N ALA A 235 7.63 12.83 -0.61
CA ALA A 235 8.57 13.40 0.36
C ALA A 235 8.50 12.64 1.69
N ASN A 236 9.43 11.73 1.94
CA ASN A 236 9.37 10.89 3.12
C ASN A 236 10.75 10.45 3.62
N ILE A 237 10.89 10.43 4.94
CA ILE A 237 12.09 10.01 5.66
C ILE A 237 12.44 8.51 5.48
N ARG A 238 11.48 7.66 5.17
CA ARG A 238 11.64 6.19 5.20
C ARG A 238 12.55 5.68 4.08
N SER A 239 12.57 6.36 2.94
CA SER A 239 13.46 6.06 1.81
C SER A 239 14.94 6.15 2.22
N LEU A 240 15.31 7.15 3.02
CA LEU A 240 16.66 7.33 3.56
C LEU A 240 16.98 6.30 4.65
N THR A 241 16.00 5.93 5.49
CA THR A 241 16.14 4.83 6.46
C THR A 241 16.47 3.51 5.76
N ALA A 242 15.76 3.18 4.69
CA ALA A 242 16.03 2.00 3.87
C ALA A 242 17.41 2.05 3.20
N LEU A 243 17.87 3.25 2.78
CA LEU A 243 19.20 3.43 2.19
C LEU A 243 20.31 3.05 3.18
N PHE A 244 20.25 3.53 4.42
CA PHE A 244 21.25 3.20 5.43
C PHE A 244 21.19 1.72 5.85
N ALA A 245 19.99 1.14 5.93
CA ALA A 245 19.82 -0.29 6.14
C ALA A 245 20.49 -1.12 5.03
N ALA A 246 20.22 -0.80 3.77
CA ALA A 246 20.81 -1.49 2.62
C ALA A 246 22.33 -1.30 2.53
N LEU A 247 22.83 -0.11 2.83
CA LEU A 247 24.27 0.20 2.81
C LEU A 247 25.02 -0.59 3.89
N ALA A 248 24.46 -0.67 5.10
CA ALA A 248 25.04 -1.43 6.19
C ALA A 248 25.02 -2.94 5.89
N LEU A 249 23.90 -3.49 5.39
CA LEU A 249 23.80 -4.90 4.98
C LEU A 249 24.82 -5.23 3.88
N TRP A 250 24.93 -4.38 2.85
CA TRP A 250 25.93 -4.55 1.80
C TRP A 250 27.35 -4.58 2.37
N ALA A 251 27.71 -3.60 3.21
CA ALA A 251 29.03 -3.54 3.83
C ALA A 251 29.32 -4.78 4.70
N LEU A 252 28.34 -5.30 5.43
CA LEU A 252 28.50 -6.52 6.23
C LEU A 252 28.67 -7.79 5.38
N VAL A 253 27.99 -7.88 4.23
CA VAL A 253 28.24 -8.94 3.26
C VAL A 253 29.68 -8.86 2.72
N ARG A 254 30.18 -7.65 2.42
CA ARG A 254 31.58 -7.44 2.00
C ARG A 254 32.59 -7.83 3.09
N PHE A 255 32.31 -7.46 4.34
CA PHE A 255 33.11 -7.85 5.50
C PHE A 255 33.20 -9.37 5.64
N TYR A 256 32.07 -10.07 5.49
CA TYR A 256 32.00 -11.52 5.53
C TYR A 256 32.86 -12.17 4.44
N GLN A 257 32.68 -11.75 3.19
CA GLN A 257 33.39 -12.31 2.04
C GLN A 257 34.90 -12.10 2.15
N GLU A 258 35.36 -10.90 2.51
CA GLU A 258 36.79 -10.63 2.68
C GLU A 258 37.38 -11.37 3.89
N THR A 259 36.59 -11.60 4.93
CA THR A 259 37.01 -12.41 6.08
C THR A 259 37.17 -13.89 5.71
N GLN A 260 36.26 -14.47 4.91
CA GLN A 260 36.43 -15.84 4.42
C GLN A 260 37.64 -15.95 3.49
N ALA A 261 37.79 -15.04 2.53
CA ALA A 261 38.93 -15.04 1.62
C ALA A 261 40.28 -14.95 2.36
N SER A 262 40.34 -14.16 3.44
CA SER A 262 41.54 -14.04 4.29
C SER A 262 41.85 -15.33 5.06
N ARG A 263 40.83 -16.15 5.38
CA ARG A 263 41.01 -17.45 6.05
C ARG A 263 41.45 -18.54 5.08
N GLU A 264 40.96 -18.49 3.85
CA GLU A 264 41.31 -19.44 2.80
C GLU A 264 42.73 -19.23 2.27
N ASN A 265 43.25 -17.99 2.27
CA ASN A 265 44.61 -17.69 1.79
C ASN A 265 45.44 -16.84 2.79
N PRO A 266 45.88 -17.42 3.93
CA PRO A 266 46.53 -16.69 5.01
C PRO A 266 47.95 -16.19 4.71
N THR A 267 48.62 -16.71 3.66
CA THR A 267 50.01 -16.37 3.31
C THR A 267 50.14 -15.33 2.19
N GLY A 268 49.03 -14.86 1.60
CA GLY A 268 49.06 -13.85 0.54
C GLY A 268 49.78 -14.28 -0.74
N ALA A 269 50.04 -15.58 -0.93
CA ALA A 269 50.64 -16.09 -2.14
C ALA A 269 49.61 -16.05 -3.28
N THR A 270 49.79 -15.11 -4.21
CA THR A 270 49.17 -15.15 -5.52
C THR A 270 49.61 -16.44 -6.23
N VAL A 271 48.78 -17.47 -6.22
CA VAL A 271 48.98 -18.63 -7.10
C VAL A 271 48.68 -18.15 -8.51
N ILE A 272 49.75 -17.82 -9.26
CA ILE A 272 49.63 -17.58 -10.70
C ILE A 272 49.14 -18.90 -11.33
N PRO A 273 48.02 -18.91 -12.07
CA PRO A 273 47.53 -20.11 -12.73
C PRO A 273 48.60 -20.70 -13.66
N ARG A 274 48.80 -22.02 -13.63
CA ARG A 274 49.74 -22.74 -14.53
C ARG A 274 49.48 -22.49 -16.02
N SER A 275 48.34 -21.92 -16.40
CA SER A 275 47.98 -21.57 -17.78
C SER A 275 48.72 -20.35 -18.34
N LEU A 276 49.36 -19.52 -17.52
CA LEU A 276 50.16 -18.36 -17.98
C LEU A 276 51.64 -18.71 -18.27
N ARG A 277 52.03 -19.99 -18.23
CA ARG A 277 53.40 -20.45 -18.48
C ARG A 277 53.67 -21.03 -19.88
N ARG A 278 52.70 -21.02 -20.80
CA ARG A 278 52.91 -21.47 -22.19
C ARG A 278 52.65 -20.33 -23.16
N GLY A 279 53.73 -19.76 -23.69
CA GLY A 279 53.64 -18.79 -24.79
C GLY A 279 54.73 -17.73 -24.79
N ILE A 280 56.01 -18.12 -24.67
CA ILE A 280 57.11 -17.25 -25.09
C ILE A 280 58.02 -18.12 -25.98
N PRO A 281 58.18 -17.81 -27.28
CA PRO A 281 59.15 -18.50 -28.12
C PRO A 281 60.56 -18.07 -27.73
N THR A 282 61.40 -19.03 -27.38
CA THR A 282 62.84 -18.84 -27.21
C THR A 282 63.53 -18.92 -28.56
N THR A 283 63.90 -17.78 -29.12
CA THR A 283 65.00 -17.68 -30.10
C THR A 283 65.78 -16.41 -29.80
N LEU A 284 66.98 -16.55 -29.24
CA LEU A 284 68.21 -15.85 -29.64
C LEU A 284 69.32 -16.18 -28.64
N ASP A 285 70.27 -16.97 -29.14
CA ASP A 285 71.64 -17.07 -28.65
C ASP A 285 72.32 -15.69 -28.65
N ALA A 286 73.00 -15.36 -27.55
CA ALA A 286 74.30 -14.69 -27.56
C ALA A 286 74.89 -14.61 -26.13
N GLY A 287 75.81 -15.52 -25.81
CA GLY A 287 77.09 -15.25 -25.15
C GLY A 287 77.16 -14.76 -23.69
N ILE A 288 78.03 -15.46 -22.93
CA ILE A 288 78.86 -15.03 -21.77
C ILE A 288 78.42 -15.60 -20.39
N PRO A 289 79.37 -16.09 -19.54
CA PRO A 289 79.25 -17.41 -18.90
C PRO A 289 78.95 -17.39 -17.39
N HIS A 290 78.70 -18.61 -16.89
CA HIS A 290 78.56 -19.05 -15.50
C HIS A 290 79.27 -18.21 -14.42
N SER A 291 78.50 -17.81 -13.41
CA SER A 291 78.94 -17.81 -12.01
C SER A 291 77.79 -18.30 -11.13
N GLU A 292 77.97 -19.49 -10.55
CA GLU A 292 77.32 -19.87 -9.31
C GLU A 292 77.70 -18.88 -8.19
N ASP A 293 76.94 -18.89 -7.10
CA ASP A 293 77.03 -18.02 -5.91
C ASP A 293 76.33 -16.66 -5.98
N PHE A 294 75.03 -16.65 -5.61
CA PHE A 294 74.52 -15.67 -4.64
C PHE A 294 73.16 -16.15 -4.08
N VAL A 295 73.21 -17.00 -3.05
CA VAL A 295 72.08 -17.14 -2.11
C VAL A 295 72.01 -15.84 -1.31
N ARG A 296 71.30 -14.84 -1.82
CA ARG A 296 70.93 -13.66 -1.03
C ARG A 296 69.71 -14.02 -0.19
N ASN A 297 69.98 -14.28 1.08
CA ASN A 297 69.05 -14.16 2.19
C ASN A 297 68.51 -12.72 2.25
N ASP A 298 67.56 -12.37 1.39
CA ASP A 298 66.76 -11.16 1.57
C ASP A 298 65.74 -11.44 2.68
N LYS A 299 66.19 -11.25 3.93
CA LYS A 299 65.27 -11.00 5.05
C LYS A 299 64.36 -9.83 4.62
N PRO A 300 63.02 -9.95 4.67
CA PRO A 300 62.16 -8.84 4.35
C PRO A 300 62.47 -7.68 5.30
N ILE A 301 62.90 -6.56 4.72
CA ILE A 301 63.11 -5.30 5.42
C ILE A 301 61.80 -4.96 6.15
N PRO A 302 61.77 -4.84 7.49
CA PRO A 302 60.58 -4.41 8.18
C PRO A 302 60.32 -2.95 7.80
N ARG A 303 59.35 -2.73 6.92
CA ARG A 303 58.81 -1.38 6.70
C ARG A 303 58.19 -0.92 8.01
N SER A 304 58.95 -0.12 8.76
CA SER A 304 58.45 0.73 9.82
C SER A 304 57.50 1.75 9.21
N SER A 305 56.19 1.47 9.25
CA SER A 305 55.18 2.50 9.07
C SER A 305 54.37 2.59 10.36
N ALA A 306 54.58 3.68 11.09
CA ALA A 306 53.82 4.09 12.28
C ALA A 306 52.31 4.31 12.02
N PHE A 307 51.83 4.02 10.81
CA PHE A 307 50.42 3.88 10.47
C PHE A 307 50.14 2.42 10.16
N ALA A 308 49.74 1.64 11.17
CA ALA A 308 49.19 0.31 10.94
C ALA A 308 48.02 0.44 9.95
N ARG A 309 48.19 -0.10 8.74
CA ARG A 309 47.13 -0.16 7.73
C ARG A 309 45.98 -0.98 8.29
N ILE A 310 44.75 -0.48 8.10
CA ILE A 310 43.52 -1.21 8.45
C ILE A 310 43.58 -2.56 7.72
N PRO A 311 43.35 -3.70 8.40
CA PRO A 311 43.13 -4.97 7.70
C PRO A 311 42.08 -4.73 6.61
N PRO A 312 42.31 -5.06 5.33
CA PRO A 312 41.41 -4.63 4.24
C PRO A 312 39.92 -4.89 4.50
N LYS A 313 39.59 -6.01 5.17
CA LYS A 313 38.24 -6.35 5.63
C LYS A 313 37.60 -5.33 6.58
N ASP A 314 38.37 -4.71 7.47
CA ASP A 314 37.87 -3.84 8.55
C ASP A 314 37.38 -2.48 8.01
N ARG A 315 37.72 -2.11 6.76
CA ARG A 315 37.16 -0.92 6.11
C ARG A 315 35.64 -1.00 5.98
N TRP A 316 35.11 -2.21 5.83
CA TRP A 316 33.67 -2.43 5.71
C TRP A 316 32.95 -2.29 7.06
N LEU A 317 33.64 -2.54 8.18
CA LEU A 317 33.11 -2.22 9.51
C LEU A 317 33.00 -0.69 9.69
N VAL A 318 33.95 0.07 9.14
CA VAL A 318 33.89 1.55 9.14
C VAL A 318 32.72 2.05 8.30
N VAL A 319 32.50 1.49 7.10
CA VAL A 319 31.35 1.85 6.25
C VAL A 319 30.04 1.47 6.91
N ALA A 320 29.92 0.26 7.45
CA ALA A 320 28.71 -0.18 8.15
C ALA A 320 28.42 0.71 9.38
N ALA A 321 29.45 1.03 10.18
CA ALA A 321 29.29 1.87 11.36
C ALA A 321 28.93 3.32 11.00
N LEU A 322 29.50 3.89 9.94
CA LEU A 322 29.11 5.21 9.44
C LEU A 322 27.66 5.21 8.94
N ALA A 323 27.28 4.19 8.16
CA ALA A 323 25.91 4.04 7.66
C ALA A 323 24.92 3.91 8.83
N MET A 324 25.26 3.16 9.88
CA MET A 324 24.43 3.06 11.07
C MET A 324 24.42 4.35 11.90
N GLY A 325 25.55 5.06 12.04
CA GLY A 325 25.59 6.35 12.72
C GLY A 325 24.69 7.37 12.04
N LEU A 326 24.81 7.52 10.72
CA LEU A 326 23.92 8.36 9.92
C LEU A 326 22.46 7.87 9.99
N GLY A 327 22.26 6.56 9.90
CA GLY A 327 20.95 5.93 10.00
C GLY A 327 20.26 6.19 11.34
N VAL A 328 20.96 6.07 12.46
CA VAL A 328 20.43 6.36 13.80
C VAL A 328 20.23 7.86 14.00
N SER A 329 21.12 8.71 13.48
CA SER A 329 20.94 10.18 13.48
C SER A 329 19.71 10.64 12.71
N HIS A 330 19.29 9.84 11.73
CA HIS A 330 18.13 10.08 10.90
C HIS A 330 16.87 9.46 11.52
N HIS A 331 16.92 8.19 11.90
CA HIS A 331 15.79 7.44 12.41
C HIS A 331 16.23 6.39 13.46
N LEU A 332 15.82 6.60 14.72
CA LEU A 332 16.28 5.84 15.88
C LEU A 332 16.01 4.32 15.79
N SER A 333 14.96 3.91 15.08
CA SER A 333 14.60 2.49 14.87
C SER A 333 15.74 1.63 14.27
N LEU A 334 16.70 2.22 13.55
CA LEU A 334 17.86 1.48 13.04
C LEU A 334 18.83 1.00 14.15
N THR A 335 18.67 1.48 15.38
CA THR A 335 19.40 0.98 16.56
C THR A 335 19.13 -0.51 16.79
N PHE A 336 17.89 -0.98 16.58
CA PHE A 336 17.54 -2.40 16.75
C PHE A 336 18.31 -3.30 15.79
N MET A 337 18.53 -2.84 14.56
CA MET A 337 19.29 -3.58 13.56
C MET A 337 20.81 -3.55 13.84
N SER A 338 21.30 -2.49 14.47
CA SER A 338 22.71 -2.39 14.90
C SER A 338 23.11 -3.52 15.85
N VAL A 339 22.21 -3.94 16.74
CA VAL A 339 22.45 -5.06 17.66
C VAL A 339 22.70 -6.35 16.88
N VAL A 340 21.86 -6.65 15.88
CA VAL A 340 22.03 -7.80 14.98
C VAL A 340 23.38 -7.73 14.25
N PHE A 341 23.78 -6.53 13.82
CA PHE A 341 25.02 -6.32 13.10
C PHE A 341 26.26 -6.55 13.97
N VAL A 342 26.24 -6.10 15.22
CA VAL A 342 27.33 -6.39 16.18
C VAL A 342 27.43 -7.89 16.44
N ILE A 343 26.30 -8.58 16.67
CA ILE A 343 26.26 -10.04 16.83
C ILE A 343 26.88 -10.72 15.60
N PHE A 344 26.46 -10.32 14.40
CA PHE A 344 27.00 -10.87 13.16
C PHE A 344 28.51 -10.67 13.03
N VAL A 345 29.02 -9.47 13.32
CA VAL A 345 30.48 -9.19 13.28
C VAL A 345 31.25 -10.12 14.21
N VAL A 346 30.76 -10.33 15.43
CA VAL A 346 31.37 -11.25 16.41
C VAL A 346 31.30 -12.70 15.94
N VAL A 347 30.18 -13.14 15.37
CA VAL A 347 30.02 -14.49 14.81
C VAL A 347 30.92 -14.74 13.59
N VAL A 348 31.11 -13.72 12.74
CA VAL A 348 31.97 -13.80 11.57
C VAL A 348 33.43 -13.82 11.97
N ASP A 349 33.87 -12.92 12.85
CA ASP A 349 35.26 -12.78 13.29
C ASP A 349 35.38 -12.66 14.83
N PRO A 350 35.36 -13.78 15.58
CA PRO A 350 35.42 -13.77 17.05
C PRO A 350 36.69 -13.13 17.62
N THR A 351 37.76 -13.02 16.82
CA THR A 351 39.02 -12.39 17.24
C THR A 351 38.86 -10.90 17.55
N ILE A 352 37.80 -10.26 17.01
CA ILE A 352 37.53 -8.84 17.23
C ILE A 352 37.27 -8.52 18.72
N VAL A 353 36.73 -9.47 19.48
CA VAL A 353 36.50 -9.34 20.93
C VAL A 353 37.82 -9.25 21.69
N LYS A 354 38.85 -9.98 21.23
CA LYS A 354 40.20 -9.98 21.83
C LYS A 354 41.07 -8.83 21.34
N THR A 355 40.62 -8.06 20.35
CA THR A 355 41.39 -7.00 19.71
C THR A 355 40.62 -5.67 19.70
N PRO A 356 40.37 -5.06 20.88
CA PRO A 356 39.47 -3.90 21.03
C PRO A 356 39.88 -2.69 20.18
N LYS A 357 41.16 -2.54 19.84
CA LYS A 357 41.65 -1.49 18.94
C LYS A 357 41.00 -1.50 17.55
N ARG A 358 40.47 -2.65 17.09
CA ARG A 358 39.75 -2.77 15.81
C ARG A 358 38.37 -2.07 15.83
N TRP A 359 37.79 -1.83 17.00
CA TRP A 359 36.53 -1.11 17.15
C TRP A 359 36.70 0.41 17.10
N LEU A 360 37.90 0.95 17.33
CA LEU A 360 38.12 2.39 17.43
C LEU A 360 37.67 3.14 16.17
N ARG A 361 38.06 2.68 14.98
CA ARG A 361 37.71 3.37 13.73
C ARG A 361 36.23 3.23 13.37
N PRO A 362 35.60 2.03 13.47
CA PRO A 362 34.14 1.92 13.37
C PRO A 362 33.40 2.80 14.35
N LEU A 363 33.82 2.86 15.62
CA LEU A 363 33.19 3.71 16.63
C LEU A 363 33.31 5.20 16.28
N LEU A 364 34.49 5.67 15.89
CA LEU A 364 34.69 7.05 15.43
C LEU A 364 33.82 7.37 14.20
N ALA A 365 33.65 6.42 13.28
CA ALA A 365 32.80 6.61 12.12
C ALA A 365 31.30 6.63 12.48
N ALA A 366 30.86 5.81 13.44
CA ALA A 366 29.51 5.90 13.98
C ALA A 366 29.26 7.26 14.66
N LEU A 367 30.20 7.71 15.50
CA LEU A 367 30.13 9.03 16.15
C LEU A 367 30.11 10.18 15.13
N LEU A 368 30.90 10.08 14.06
CA LEU A 368 30.85 11.03 12.94
C LEU A 368 29.46 11.04 12.29
N GLY A 369 28.85 9.87 12.11
CA GLY A 369 27.50 9.73 11.59
C GLY A 369 26.43 10.34 12.48
N LEU A 370 26.68 10.54 13.78
CA LEU A 370 25.75 11.18 14.72
C LEU A 370 25.83 12.71 14.72
N LEU A 371 26.83 13.32 14.07
CA LEU A 371 26.99 14.77 14.02
C LEU A 371 25.75 15.54 13.50
N PRO A 372 24.93 15.04 12.56
CA PRO A 372 23.71 15.72 12.14
C PRO A 372 22.76 16.05 13.30
N LEU A 373 22.77 15.29 14.41
CA LEU A 373 21.94 15.59 15.58
C LEU A 373 22.23 16.97 16.19
N LEU A 374 23.46 17.49 16.06
CA LEU A 374 23.82 18.82 16.55
C LEU A 374 23.05 19.94 15.85
N TYR A 375 22.45 19.68 14.69
CA TYR A 375 21.54 20.63 14.03
C TYR A 375 20.39 21.05 14.95
N LEU A 376 19.82 20.12 15.73
CA LEU A 376 18.62 20.38 16.53
C LEU A 376 18.82 21.49 17.58
N PRO A 377 19.78 21.39 18.52
CA PRO A 377 19.98 22.44 19.53
C PRO A 377 20.51 23.73 18.92
N LEU A 378 21.38 23.64 17.89
CA LEU A 378 21.89 24.82 17.19
C LEU A 378 20.77 25.59 16.51
N ARG A 379 19.85 24.90 15.84
CA ARG A 379 18.75 25.54 15.12
C ARG A 379 17.66 26.02 16.08
N ALA A 380 17.36 25.28 17.15
CA ALA A 380 16.42 25.68 18.18
C ALA A 380 16.79 27.02 18.84
N SER A 381 18.09 27.33 18.98
CA SER A 381 18.57 28.60 19.51
C SER A 381 18.19 29.84 18.67
N THR A 382 17.66 29.65 17.46
CA THR A 382 17.30 30.71 16.52
C THR A 382 15.80 30.91 16.34
N ALA A 383 14.97 30.37 17.26
CA ALA A 383 13.50 30.52 17.26
C ALA A 383 12.84 30.17 15.91
N VAL A 384 13.17 28.99 15.38
CA VAL A 384 12.64 28.52 14.09
C VAL A 384 11.35 27.73 14.27
N ARG A 385 10.61 27.58 13.17
CA ARG A 385 9.40 26.76 13.14
C ARG A 385 9.68 25.32 13.58
N GLY A 386 8.81 24.81 14.45
CA GLY A 386 8.87 23.43 14.97
C GLY A 386 9.92 23.20 16.07
N ALA A 387 10.73 24.20 16.41
CA ALA A 387 11.68 24.09 17.53
C ALA A 387 11.15 24.77 18.79
N SER A 388 11.08 24.02 19.90
CA SER A 388 10.83 24.60 21.23
C SER A 388 12.09 25.26 21.78
N ALA A 389 11.94 26.22 22.69
CA ALA A 389 13.08 26.81 23.40
C ALA A 389 13.84 25.74 24.22
N ASP A 390 13.13 24.77 24.78
CA ASP A 390 13.71 23.66 25.55
C ASP A 390 14.63 22.78 24.69
N LEU A 391 14.38 22.65 23.38
CA LEU A 391 15.23 21.88 22.47
C LEU A 391 16.67 22.43 22.38
N ALA A 392 16.88 23.70 22.71
CA ALA A 392 18.23 24.30 22.78
C ALA A 392 19.00 23.90 24.05
N THR A 393 18.33 23.28 25.03
CA THR A 393 18.95 22.79 26.28
C THR A 393 19.43 21.35 26.14
N TRP A 394 20.34 20.91 27.01
CA TRP A 394 20.82 19.52 26.99
C TRP A 394 19.70 18.51 27.33
N SER A 395 18.82 18.84 28.28
CA SER A 395 17.69 17.98 28.64
C SER A 395 16.69 17.85 27.51
N GLY A 396 16.22 18.98 26.96
CA GLY A 396 15.26 18.98 25.87
C GLY A 396 15.81 18.36 24.58
N PHE A 397 17.11 18.54 24.30
CA PHE A 397 17.79 17.83 23.20
C PHE A 397 17.72 16.31 23.36
N ILE A 398 18.06 15.79 24.55
CA ILE A 398 18.03 14.35 24.81
C ILE A 398 16.61 13.80 24.76
N GLU A 399 15.65 14.50 25.39
CA GLU A 399 14.22 14.13 25.35
C GLU A 399 13.69 14.05 23.92
N HIS A 400 14.03 15.04 23.08
CA HIS A 400 13.57 15.10 21.70
C HIS A 400 14.22 14.02 20.82
N VAL A 401 15.56 13.85 20.90
CA VAL A 401 16.28 12.85 20.09
C VAL A 401 15.90 11.42 20.45
N LEU A 402 15.69 11.14 21.73
CA LEU A 402 15.22 9.84 22.20
C LEU A 402 13.71 9.64 21.98
N GLY A 403 12.98 10.69 21.61
CA GLY A 403 11.53 10.65 21.42
C GLY A 403 10.78 10.29 22.70
N LEU A 404 11.23 10.79 23.87
CA LEU A 404 10.64 10.43 25.16
C LEU A 404 9.17 10.88 25.31
N GLY A 405 8.72 11.84 24.49
CA GLY A 405 7.29 12.18 24.38
C GLY A 405 6.40 11.06 23.85
N PHE A 406 6.99 10.06 23.19
CA PHE A 406 6.31 8.84 22.70
C PHE A 406 6.59 7.63 23.62
N GLN A 407 7.03 7.87 24.85
CA GLN A 407 7.27 6.81 25.81
C GLN A 407 5.96 6.04 26.05
N GLY A 408 6.03 4.71 25.91
CA GLY A 408 4.88 3.82 26.02
C GLY A 408 4.39 3.29 24.66
N ASP A 409 4.69 3.97 23.54
CA ASP A 409 4.25 3.48 22.22
C ASP A 409 5.11 2.31 21.72
N PHE A 410 6.41 2.31 22.05
CA PHE A 410 7.29 1.16 21.83
C PHE A 410 7.04 0.08 22.88
N PHE A 411 6.99 -1.17 22.45
CA PHE A 411 6.64 -2.31 23.30
C PHE A 411 5.23 -2.18 23.91
N TYR A 412 4.30 -1.59 23.16
CA TYR A 412 2.91 -1.43 23.57
C TYR A 412 2.14 -2.76 23.51
N PHE A 413 2.25 -3.47 22.38
CA PHE A 413 1.56 -4.76 22.17
C PHE A 413 2.42 -5.93 22.67
N THR A 414 2.55 -6.06 23.98
CA THR A 414 3.36 -7.13 24.62
C THR A 414 2.56 -8.35 25.06
N ASP A 415 1.24 -8.25 25.17
CA ASP A 415 0.43 -9.39 25.58
C ASP A 415 0.43 -10.48 24.48
N PRO A 416 0.49 -11.79 24.83
CA PRO A 416 0.72 -12.84 23.85
C PRO A 416 -0.35 -12.94 22.76
N LEU A 417 -1.62 -12.71 23.10
CA LEU A 417 -2.74 -12.79 22.17
C LEU A 417 -2.66 -11.66 21.14
N THR A 418 -2.60 -10.40 21.59
CA THR A 418 -2.56 -9.24 20.71
C THR A 418 -1.27 -9.20 19.91
N LEU A 419 -0.13 -9.60 20.50
CA LEU A 419 1.11 -9.76 19.75
C LEU A 419 0.97 -10.84 18.67
N GLY A 420 0.32 -11.96 18.97
CA GLY A 420 -0.02 -13.00 17.98
C GLY A 420 -0.85 -12.46 16.82
N LEU A 421 -1.90 -11.67 17.12
CA LEU A 421 -2.73 -11.02 16.10
C LEU A 421 -1.92 -10.01 15.28
N ARG A 422 -1.09 -9.18 15.92
CA ARG A 422 -0.19 -8.22 15.26
C ARG A 422 0.80 -8.91 14.34
N LEU A 423 1.38 -10.05 14.75
CA LEU A 423 2.24 -10.86 13.90
C LEU A 423 1.48 -11.47 12.71
N GLY A 424 0.22 -11.88 12.89
CA GLY A 424 -0.68 -12.27 11.80
C GLY A 424 -0.90 -11.11 10.81
N VAL A 425 -1.12 -9.90 11.31
CA VAL A 425 -1.21 -8.68 10.51
C VAL A 425 0.10 -8.38 9.77
N MET A 426 1.27 -8.64 10.35
CA MET A 426 2.55 -8.51 9.62
C MET A 426 2.60 -9.46 8.42
N GLY A 427 2.02 -10.65 8.53
CA GLY A 427 1.82 -11.58 7.41
C GLY A 427 0.92 -10.98 6.33
N ASN A 428 -0.22 -10.38 6.71
CA ASN A 428 -1.11 -9.68 5.78
C ASN A 428 -0.36 -8.51 5.09
N ILE A 429 0.39 -7.68 5.82
CA ILE A 429 1.25 -6.64 5.25
C ILE A 429 2.20 -7.20 4.17
N LEU A 430 2.85 -8.35 4.41
CA LEU A 430 3.75 -8.93 3.43
C LEU A 430 3.05 -9.32 2.13
N THR A 431 1.78 -9.74 2.18
CA THR A 431 0.98 -10.03 0.98
C THR A 431 0.63 -8.81 0.14
N PHE A 432 0.68 -7.59 0.71
CA PHE A 432 0.55 -6.32 -0.03
C PHE A 432 1.81 -5.99 -0.79
N GLN A 433 2.96 -6.42 -0.26
CA GLN A 433 4.26 -6.08 -0.82
C GLN A 433 4.69 -7.10 -1.87
N PHE A 434 4.37 -8.37 -1.64
CA PHE A 434 4.90 -9.49 -2.40
C PHE A 434 3.84 -10.56 -2.61
N SER A 435 3.72 -11.08 -3.83
CA SER A 435 2.86 -12.25 -4.08
C SER A 435 3.33 -13.48 -3.30
N GLY A 436 2.42 -14.42 -3.03
CA GLY A 436 2.74 -15.66 -2.29
C GLY A 436 3.90 -16.46 -2.89
N TRP A 437 4.07 -16.43 -4.22
CA TRP A 437 5.21 -17.04 -4.91
C TRP A 437 6.56 -16.40 -4.54
N LEU A 438 6.59 -15.08 -4.42
CA LEU A 438 7.81 -14.36 -4.01
C LEU A 438 8.12 -14.60 -2.54
N LEU A 439 7.10 -14.61 -1.67
CA LEU A 439 7.25 -14.93 -0.26
C LEU A 439 7.82 -16.35 -0.08
N ALA A 440 7.30 -17.34 -0.81
CA ALA A 440 7.86 -18.69 -0.83
C ALA A 440 9.33 -18.67 -1.30
N GLY A 441 9.65 -17.90 -2.34
CA GLY A 441 11.02 -17.69 -2.81
C GLY A 441 11.96 -17.09 -1.75
N MET A 442 11.47 -16.15 -0.93
CA MET A 442 12.22 -15.56 0.19
C MET A 442 12.50 -16.59 1.29
N VAL A 443 11.49 -17.39 1.66
CA VAL A 443 11.64 -18.46 2.67
C VAL A 443 12.64 -19.52 2.21
N ILE A 444 12.53 -19.98 0.96
CA ILE A 444 13.50 -20.90 0.35
C ILE A 444 14.91 -20.29 0.37
N GLY A 445 15.02 -19.00 0.07
CA GLY A 445 16.30 -18.28 0.04
C GLY A 445 16.96 -18.22 1.41
N LEU A 446 16.17 -17.92 2.43
CA LEU A 446 16.61 -17.93 3.83
C LEU A 446 17.04 -19.34 4.25
N ALA A 447 16.26 -20.38 3.93
CA ALA A 447 16.61 -21.76 4.23
C ALA A 447 17.92 -22.19 3.54
N LEU A 448 18.11 -21.83 2.26
CA LEU A 448 19.33 -22.11 1.51
C LEU A 448 20.55 -21.37 2.07
N LEU A 449 20.37 -20.13 2.53
CA LEU A 449 21.41 -19.37 3.22
C LEU A 449 21.74 -20.00 4.56
N LEU A 450 20.75 -20.35 5.39
CA LEU A 450 20.96 -21.04 6.66
C LEU A 450 21.68 -22.38 6.47
N TRP A 451 21.43 -23.08 5.36
CA TRP A 451 22.09 -24.35 5.08
C TRP A 451 23.53 -24.19 4.55
N ARG A 452 23.77 -23.26 3.61
CA ARG A 452 25.07 -23.16 2.92
C ARG A 452 25.98 -22.06 3.44
N GLU A 453 25.41 -20.96 3.88
CA GLU A 453 26.08 -19.72 4.26
C GLU A 453 25.46 -19.19 5.57
N TRP A 454 25.40 -20.04 6.60
CA TRP A 454 24.52 -19.84 7.76
C TRP A 454 24.70 -18.50 8.47
N LYS A 455 25.89 -17.91 8.40
CA LYS A 455 26.17 -16.57 8.94
C LYS A 455 25.39 -15.48 8.21
N LEU A 456 25.34 -15.55 6.87
CA LEU A 456 24.50 -14.65 6.07
C LEU A 456 23.01 -14.94 6.29
N GLY A 457 22.64 -16.22 6.44
CA GLY A 457 21.28 -16.61 6.82
C GLY A 457 20.85 -16.00 8.15
N LEU A 458 21.74 -16.00 9.16
CA LEU A 458 21.51 -15.32 10.43
C LEU A 458 21.43 -13.80 10.28
N LEU A 459 22.33 -13.18 9.51
CA LEU A 459 22.28 -11.73 9.29
C LEU A 459 20.92 -11.31 8.74
N PHE A 460 20.46 -11.93 7.67
CA PHE A 460 19.19 -11.55 7.02
C PHE A 460 17.98 -11.99 7.82
N GLY A 461 17.99 -13.23 8.35
CA GLY A 461 16.90 -13.77 9.15
C GLY A 461 16.66 -13.00 10.45
N LEU A 462 17.72 -12.66 11.19
CA LEU A 462 17.61 -11.87 12.42
C LEU A 462 17.28 -10.40 12.13
N SER A 463 17.84 -9.81 11.05
CA SER A 463 17.49 -8.43 10.68
C SER A 463 16.01 -8.32 10.33
N PHE A 464 15.47 -9.28 9.57
CA PHE A 464 14.04 -9.37 9.31
C PHE A 464 13.25 -9.62 10.60
N GLY A 465 13.59 -10.66 11.36
CA GLY A 465 12.81 -11.08 12.54
C GLY A 465 12.74 -10.02 13.63
N VAL A 466 13.86 -9.40 13.99
CA VAL A 466 13.90 -8.35 15.03
C VAL A 466 13.13 -7.12 14.58
N PHE A 467 13.30 -6.67 13.33
CA PHE A 467 12.61 -5.47 12.86
C PHE A 467 11.10 -5.70 12.74
N THR A 468 10.68 -6.87 12.25
CA THR A 468 9.27 -7.28 12.22
C THR A 468 8.67 -7.34 13.63
N LEU A 469 9.40 -7.92 14.59
CA LEU A 469 8.94 -8.03 15.97
C LEU A 469 8.75 -6.65 16.61
N ILE A 470 9.76 -5.76 16.50
CA ILE A 470 9.67 -4.40 17.05
C ILE A 470 8.52 -3.64 16.40
N THR A 471 8.36 -3.77 15.08
CA THR A 471 7.28 -3.11 14.35
C THR A 471 5.91 -3.64 14.79
N ALA A 472 5.76 -4.96 14.98
CA ALA A 472 4.54 -5.57 15.52
C ALA A 472 4.22 -5.08 16.94
N MET A 473 5.23 -4.79 17.76
CA MET A 473 5.06 -4.30 19.13
C MET A 473 4.85 -2.78 19.21
N TYR A 474 5.03 -2.04 18.11
CA TYR A 474 4.98 -0.58 18.09
C TYR A 474 3.57 -0.05 17.80
N ARG A 475 3.08 0.82 18.67
CA ARG A 475 1.81 1.55 18.51
C ARG A 475 2.02 2.76 17.60
N ALA A 476 1.92 2.54 16.30
CA ALA A 476 1.98 3.61 15.31
C ALA A 476 0.93 3.44 14.20
N PRO A 477 0.25 4.53 13.78
CA PRO A 477 -0.70 4.52 12.66
C PRO A 477 -0.09 4.11 11.31
N GLN A 478 1.25 4.18 11.19
CA GLN A 478 2.02 3.96 9.97
C GLN A 478 2.93 2.72 10.09
N THR A 479 2.41 1.61 10.62
CA THR A 479 3.21 0.42 10.92
C THR A 479 3.87 -0.17 9.66
N VAL A 480 3.19 -0.18 8.51
CA VAL A 480 3.72 -0.75 7.26
C VAL A 480 5.00 -0.05 6.78
N GLU A 481 5.11 1.27 6.94
CA GLU A 481 6.31 2.03 6.61
C GLU A 481 7.50 1.68 7.50
N TYR A 482 7.25 1.22 8.73
CA TYR A 482 8.31 0.75 9.61
C TYR A 482 8.88 -0.57 9.09
N MET A 483 8.11 -1.37 8.37
CA MET A 483 8.62 -2.63 7.82
C MET A 483 9.66 -2.47 6.70
N LEU A 484 9.85 -1.26 6.16
CA LEU A 484 10.70 -1.02 4.98
C LEU A 484 12.14 -1.54 5.13
N PRO A 485 12.86 -1.33 6.24
CA PRO A 485 14.20 -1.91 6.44
C PRO A 485 14.21 -3.44 6.46
N ALA A 486 13.11 -4.09 6.87
CA ALA A 486 13.00 -5.54 6.91
C ALA A 486 12.73 -6.15 5.52
N TYR A 487 12.14 -5.40 4.59
CA TYR A 487 11.95 -5.87 3.21
C TYR A 487 13.29 -6.04 2.48
N VAL A 488 14.30 -5.24 2.82
CA VAL A 488 15.65 -5.32 2.23
C VAL A 488 16.27 -6.72 2.43
N PRO A 489 16.48 -7.25 3.65
CA PRO A 489 17.03 -8.59 3.81
C PRO A 489 16.14 -9.69 3.22
N MET A 490 14.81 -9.52 3.16
CA MET A 490 13.93 -10.48 2.50
C MET A 490 14.19 -10.57 0.99
N VAL A 491 14.29 -9.45 0.28
CA VAL A 491 14.58 -9.49 -1.17
C VAL A 491 16.00 -9.96 -1.47
N LEU A 492 16.95 -9.79 -0.54
CA LEU A 492 18.27 -10.42 -0.64
C LEU A 492 18.19 -11.96 -0.57
N CYS A 493 17.34 -12.51 0.31
CA CYS A 493 17.03 -13.94 0.33
C CYS A 493 16.39 -14.39 -1.00
N LEU A 494 15.42 -13.63 -1.53
CA LEU A 494 14.80 -13.92 -2.84
C LEU A 494 15.84 -13.95 -3.96
N GLY A 495 16.75 -12.96 -4.00
CA GLY A 495 17.85 -12.91 -4.94
C GLY A 495 18.76 -14.15 -4.84
N TYR A 496 19.02 -14.63 -3.63
CA TYR A 496 19.78 -15.86 -3.44
C TYR A 496 19.07 -17.11 -3.98
N THR A 497 17.75 -17.21 -3.86
CA THR A 497 16.95 -18.27 -4.52
C THR A 497 17.08 -18.21 -6.03
N ALA A 498 17.01 -16.99 -6.58
CA ALA A 498 17.09 -16.74 -8.01
C ALA A 498 18.51 -16.93 -8.62
N ARG A 499 19.53 -17.32 -7.85
CA ARG A 499 20.88 -17.61 -8.38
C ARG A 499 20.94 -18.82 -9.33
N TYR A 500 19.92 -19.67 -9.31
CA TYR A 500 19.82 -20.81 -10.21
C TYR A 500 19.23 -20.43 -11.59
N VAL A 501 18.76 -19.18 -11.76
CA VAL A 501 18.27 -18.66 -13.04
C VAL A 501 19.40 -18.62 -14.07
N GLY A 502 19.14 -19.06 -15.31
CA GLY A 502 20.02 -18.83 -16.46
C GLY A 502 21.36 -19.58 -16.44
N GLN A 503 21.46 -20.70 -15.72
CA GLN A 503 22.65 -21.56 -15.76
C GLN A 503 22.64 -22.44 -17.04
N SER A 504 23.07 -21.86 -18.16
CA SER A 504 23.16 -22.56 -19.45
C SER A 504 24.24 -23.65 -19.46
N LYS A 505 23.87 -24.79 -20.06
CA LYS A 505 24.55 -26.10 -20.25
C LYS A 505 24.26 -27.23 -19.25
N SER A 506 23.50 -27.04 -18.16
CA SER A 506 23.16 -28.16 -17.24
C SER A 506 21.84 -28.05 -16.46
N SER A 507 21.03 -26.99 -16.62
CA SER A 507 19.82 -26.82 -15.80
C SER A 507 18.73 -27.82 -16.18
N ARG A 508 18.31 -28.65 -15.21
CA ARG A 508 17.10 -29.48 -15.30
C ARG A 508 15.89 -28.57 -15.63
N PRO A 509 15.01 -28.91 -16.60
CA PRO A 509 13.86 -28.09 -16.99
C PRO A 509 13.01 -27.59 -15.82
N LEU A 510 12.89 -28.41 -14.76
CA LEU A 510 12.19 -28.04 -13.53
C LEU A 510 12.81 -26.82 -12.82
N ILE A 511 14.14 -26.74 -12.71
CA ILE A 511 14.81 -25.61 -12.04
C ILE A 511 14.63 -24.34 -12.88
N GLN A 512 14.73 -24.47 -14.20
CA GLN A 512 14.47 -23.36 -15.12
C GLN A 512 13.03 -22.87 -15.01
N LEU A 513 12.06 -23.78 -15.00
CA LEU A 513 10.65 -23.46 -14.81
C LEU A 513 10.42 -22.73 -13.48
N LEU A 514 10.91 -23.28 -12.36
CA LEU A 514 10.73 -22.65 -11.03
C LEU A 514 11.33 -21.25 -10.96
N THR A 515 12.51 -21.06 -11.55
CA THR A 515 13.19 -19.76 -11.56
C THR A 515 12.55 -18.76 -12.54
N ALA A 516 12.02 -19.24 -13.67
CA ALA A 516 11.19 -18.44 -14.56
C ALA A 516 9.88 -18.03 -13.88
N SER A 517 9.23 -18.93 -13.13
CA SER A 517 8.02 -18.63 -12.37
C SER A 517 8.25 -17.53 -11.35
N LEU A 518 9.37 -17.55 -10.63
CA LEU A 518 9.74 -16.47 -9.71
C LEU A 518 9.91 -15.13 -10.45
N PHE A 519 10.65 -15.12 -11.56
CA PHE A 519 10.87 -13.86 -12.31
C PHE A 519 9.58 -13.34 -12.94
N THR A 520 8.75 -14.21 -13.51
CA THR A 520 7.43 -13.87 -14.04
C THR A 520 6.51 -13.34 -12.95
N ALA A 521 6.51 -13.92 -11.75
CA ALA A 521 5.72 -13.43 -10.63
C ALA A 521 6.11 -11.99 -10.24
N VAL A 522 7.40 -11.64 -10.31
CA VAL A 522 7.85 -10.26 -10.07
C VAL A 522 7.39 -9.31 -11.19
N LEU A 523 7.51 -9.70 -12.46
CA LEU A 523 7.02 -8.87 -13.57
C LEU A 523 5.51 -8.63 -13.48
N PHE A 524 4.77 -9.68 -13.13
CA PHE A 524 3.32 -9.63 -12.98
C PHE A 524 2.91 -8.72 -11.82
N GLN A 525 3.62 -8.77 -10.69
CA GLN A 525 3.40 -7.85 -9.56
C GLN A 525 3.52 -6.38 -9.97
N GLY A 526 4.60 -6.02 -10.68
CA GLY A 526 4.78 -4.65 -11.15
C GLY A 526 3.67 -4.22 -12.12
N TRP A 527 3.29 -5.10 -13.04
CA TRP A 527 2.22 -4.84 -14.00
C TRP A 527 0.85 -4.69 -13.34
N SER A 528 0.50 -5.55 -12.37
CA SER A 528 -0.79 -5.49 -11.67
C SER A 528 -0.95 -4.23 -10.83
N HIS A 529 0.14 -3.70 -10.29
CA HIS A 529 0.09 -2.50 -9.45
C HIS A 529 0.21 -1.19 -10.24
N TRP A 530 0.68 -1.24 -11.49
CA TRP A 530 0.93 -0.05 -12.32
C TRP A 530 -0.26 0.92 -12.42
N PRO A 531 -1.51 0.47 -12.68
CA PRO A 531 -2.66 1.38 -12.73
C PRO A 531 -2.87 2.14 -11.41
N SER A 532 -2.64 1.47 -10.27
CA SER A 532 -2.73 2.08 -8.95
C SER A 532 -1.65 3.15 -8.76
N TYR A 533 -0.39 2.88 -9.12
CA TYR A 533 0.69 3.86 -9.00
C TYR A 533 0.50 5.06 -9.93
N TRP A 534 -0.04 4.85 -11.12
CA TRP A 534 -0.37 5.92 -12.05
C TRP A 534 -1.50 6.81 -11.52
N GLN A 535 -2.54 6.18 -10.95
CA GLN A 535 -3.63 6.89 -10.31
C GLN A 535 -3.14 7.69 -9.09
N MET A 536 -2.23 7.11 -8.30
CA MET A 536 -1.58 7.80 -7.18
C MET A 536 -0.84 9.08 -7.56
N HIS A 537 -0.12 9.04 -8.67
CA HIS A 537 0.61 10.21 -9.15
C HIS A 537 -0.29 11.38 -9.53
N ARG A 538 -1.49 11.11 -10.06
CA ARG A 538 -2.41 12.11 -10.62
C ARG A 538 -3.35 12.74 -9.61
N MET A 539 -3.28 12.33 -8.34
CA MET A 539 -4.17 12.85 -7.30
C MET A 539 -3.53 14.12 -6.71
N GLU A 540 -4.03 15.29 -7.12
CA GLU A 540 -3.56 16.63 -6.70
C GLU A 540 -4.30 17.18 -5.46
N ASP A 541 -5.09 16.34 -4.78
CA ASP A 541 -6.06 16.73 -3.75
C ASP A 541 -5.49 17.61 -2.64
N ALA A 542 -4.25 17.35 -2.18
CA ALA A 542 -3.74 18.05 -1.00
C ALA A 542 -3.42 19.52 -1.25
N ARG A 543 -2.80 19.82 -2.40
CA ARG A 543 -2.48 21.20 -2.78
C ARG A 543 -3.74 21.95 -3.15
N ASP A 544 -4.56 21.38 -4.02
CA ASP A 544 -5.76 22.03 -4.53
C ASP A 544 -6.73 22.34 -3.40
N TYR A 545 -6.95 21.39 -2.49
CA TYR A 545 -7.79 21.61 -1.32
C TYR A 545 -7.23 22.73 -0.42
N ALA A 546 -5.95 22.65 -0.02
CA ALA A 546 -5.36 23.63 0.89
C ALA A 546 -5.33 25.04 0.26
N GLN A 547 -5.04 25.13 -1.03
CA GLN A 547 -5.01 26.39 -1.78
C GLN A 547 -6.41 26.99 -1.94
N ASN A 548 -7.41 26.17 -2.29
CA ASN A 548 -8.81 26.63 -2.41
C ASN A 548 -9.39 27.04 -1.04
N LEU A 549 -9.07 26.29 0.01
CA LEU A 549 -9.48 26.63 1.38
C LEU A 549 -8.89 27.97 1.83
N LEU A 550 -7.60 28.23 1.53
CA LEU A 550 -7.00 29.54 1.78
C LEU A 550 -7.61 30.63 0.91
N ALA A 551 -7.82 30.38 -0.38
CA ALA A 551 -8.36 31.36 -1.32
C ALA A 551 -9.77 31.83 -0.91
N ASP A 552 -10.62 30.89 -0.47
CA ASP A 552 -12.02 31.17 -0.13
C ASP A 552 -12.22 31.59 1.33
N ALA A 553 -11.19 31.50 2.19
CA ALA A 553 -11.26 32.00 3.55
C ALA A 553 -11.46 33.54 3.58
N PRO A 554 -12.34 34.08 4.43
CA PRO A 554 -12.51 35.53 4.53
C PRO A 554 -11.24 36.21 5.09
N PRO A 555 -11.08 37.53 4.91
CA PRO A 555 -9.97 38.27 5.53
C PRO A 555 -9.92 38.09 7.04
N ASP A 556 -8.71 38.01 7.60
CA ASP A 556 -8.45 37.85 9.04
C ASP A 556 -9.06 36.58 9.70
N ALA A 557 -9.50 35.60 8.90
CA ALA A 557 -10.05 34.34 9.39
C ALA A 557 -9.04 33.51 10.20
N LEU A 558 -9.56 32.67 11.09
CA LEU A 558 -8.80 31.60 11.73
C LEU A 558 -9.16 30.24 11.12
N ILE A 559 -8.20 29.56 10.52
CA ILE A 559 -8.32 28.16 10.13
C ILE A 559 -7.76 27.28 11.25
N LEU A 560 -8.64 26.54 11.91
CA LEU A 560 -8.30 25.45 12.82
C LEU A 560 -8.17 24.17 12.01
N ALA A 561 -6.96 23.60 11.97
CA ALA A 561 -6.64 22.45 11.16
C ALA A 561 -6.13 21.28 12.01
N ASN A 562 -6.46 20.06 11.60
CA ASN A 562 -5.77 18.86 12.07
C ASN A 562 -4.41 18.73 11.37
N TRP A 563 -3.58 17.75 11.78
CA TRP A 563 -2.21 17.60 11.25
C TRP A 563 -2.17 17.35 9.74
N HIS A 564 -3.16 16.64 9.20
CA HIS A 564 -3.26 16.34 7.77
C HIS A 564 -3.29 17.62 6.92
N TRP A 565 -4.03 18.64 7.36
CA TRP A 565 -4.22 19.89 6.63
C TRP A 565 -3.33 21.05 7.09
N ALA A 566 -2.89 21.08 8.35
CA ALA A 566 -2.07 22.17 8.87
C ALA A 566 -0.74 22.32 8.11
N THR A 567 -0.09 21.22 7.79
CA THR A 567 1.24 21.22 7.16
C THR A 567 1.25 21.76 5.72
N PRO A 568 0.34 21.37 4.80
CA PRO A 568 0.27 22.01 3.49
C PRO A 568 -0.19 23.47 3.57
N LEU A 569 -1.11 23.82 4.48
CA LEU A 569 -1.54 25.21 4.68
C LEU A 569 -0.36 26.11 5.09
N TRP A 570 0.47 25.69 6.05
CA TRP A 570 1.67 26.44 6.44
C TRP A 570 2.69 26.56 5.31
N TYR A 571 2.86 25.51 4.50
CA TYR A 571 3.72 25.58 3.32
C TYR A 571 3.24 26.68 2.36
N LEU A 572 1.95 26.69 2.00
CA LEU A 572 1.41 27.68 1.07
C LEU A 572 1.53 29.11 1.62
N GLN A 573 1.27 29.30 2.92
CA GLN A 573 1.37 30.63 3.53
C GLN A 573 2.81 31.12 3.70
N GLU A 574 3.68 30.30 4.29
CA GLU A 574 4.99 30.78 4.74
C GLU A 574 6.12 30.52 3.75
N VAL A 575 5.96 29.59 2.80
CA VAL A 575 6.94 29.32 1.74
C VAL A 575 6.55 30.01 0.43
N GLU A 576 5.26 29.96 0.08
CA GLU A 576 4.76 30.54 -1.17
C GLU A 576 4.07 31.91 -0.99
N GLY A 577 3.88 32.37 0.24
CA GLY A 577 3.35 33.71 0.52
C GLY A 577 1.84 33.86 0.24
N GLN A 578 1.08 32.77 0.18
CA GLN A 578 -0.35 32.84 -0.10
C GLN A 578 -1.14 33.26 1.15
N ARG A 579 -2.07 34.22 1.00
CA ARG A 579 -3.03 34.62 2.06
C ARG A 579 -2.40 34.80 3.46
N PRO A 580 -1.37 35.67 3.60
CA PRO A 580 -0.73 35.92 4.91
C PRO A 580 -1.65 36.63 5.92
N ASP A 581 -2.80 37.14 5.47
CA ASP A 581 -3.86 37.72 6.29
C ASP A 581 -4.65 36.67 7.09
N VAL A 582 -4.67 35.40 6.65
CA VAL A 582 -5.37 34.32 7.33
C VAL A 582 -4.47 33.67 8.37
N THR A 583 -5.00 33.31 9.54
CA THR A 583 -4.23 32.56 10.56
C THR A 583 -4.51 31.07 10.46
N VAL A 584 -3.49 30.23 10.26
CA VAL A 584 -3.62 28.76 10.31
C VAL A 584 -3.04 28.22 11.60
N ARG A 585 -3.87 27.50 12.38
CA ARG A 585 -3.47 26.90 13.65
C ARG A 585 -3.75 25.40 13.66
N TYR A 586 -2.75 24.62 14.06
CA TYR A 586 -2.91 23.21 14.32
C TYR A 586 -3.57 23.00 15.69
N VAL A 587 -4.62 22.18 15.74
CA VAL A 587 -5.24 21.74 16.99
C VAL A 587 -4.64 20.39 17.37
N ALA A 588 -3.71 20.41 18.33
CA ALA A 588 -3.04 19.20 18.81
C ALA A 588 -3.97 18.40 19.75
N PRO A 589 -3.93 17.05 19.70
CA PRO A 589 -4.55 16.22 20.73
C PRO A 589 -3.97 16.54 22.11
N GLY A 590 -4.83 16.74 23.10
CA GLY A 590 -4.47 17.08 24.47
C GLY A 590 -4.91 16.01 25.48
N ALA A 591 -4.95 16.40 26.77
CA ALA A 591 -5.50 15.55 27.83
C ALA A 591 -7.04 15.49 27.78
N ASP A 592 -7.68 16.57 27.33
CA ASP A 592 -9.12 16.63 27.15
C ASP A 592 -9.56 15.84 25.91
N PRO A 593 -10.83 15.37 25.86
CA PRO A 593 -11.38 14.77 24.66
C PRO A 593 -11.16 15.67 23.44
N TYR A 594 -10.74 15.07 22.33
CA TYR A 594 -10.32 15.83 21.15
C TYR A 594 -11.43 16.76 20.65
N GLY A 595 -12.69 16.30 20.63
CA GLY A 595 -13.82 17.14 20.21
C GLY A 595 -14.09 18.36 21.10
N GLU A 596 -13.90 18.21 22.41
CA GLU A 596 -14.05 19.33 23.34
C GLU A 596 -12.96 20.38 23.13
N THR A 597 -11.72 19.95 22.88
CA THR A 597 -10.61 20.86 22.55
C THR A 597 -10.94 21.72 21.32
N TRP A 598 -11.46 21.09 20.26
CA TRP A 598 -11.88 21.81 19.05
C TRP A 598 -13.05 22.76 19.33
N ALA A 599 -14.08 22.31 20.04
CA ALA A 599 -15.24 23.14 20.34
C ALA A 599 -14.87 24.39 21.15
N GLN A 600 -13.96 24.25 22.13
CA GLN A 600 -13.43 25.34 22.93
C GLN A 600 -12.65 26.36 22.07
N GLU A 601 -11.76 25.90 21.19
CA GLU A 601 -10.99 26.76 20.29
C GLU A 601 -11.89 27.52 19.30
N ILE A 602 -12.92 26.85 18.76
CA ILE A 602 -13.91 27.49 17.88
C ILE A 602 -14.69 28.55 18.66
N ALA A 603 -15.24 28.20 19.83
CA ALA A 603 -16.02 29.12 20.66
C ALA A 603 -15.20 30.35 21.08
N ALA A 604 -13.93 30.16 21.47
CA ALA A 604 -13.05 31.23 21.89
C ALA A 604 -12.72 32.20 20.73
N ALA A 605 -12.41 31.67 19.54
CA ALA A 605 -12.10 32.51 18.39
C ALA A 605 -13.34 33.22 17.83
N TRP A 606 -14.46 32.50 17.74
CA TRP A 606 -15.73 33.07 17.28
C TRP A 606 -16.28 34.10 18.27
N GLY A 607 -16.19 33.87 19.57
CA GLY A 607 -16.60 34.83 20.60
C GLY A 607 -15.79 36.14 20.59
N ASN A 608 -14.58 36.12 20.04
CA ASN A 608 -13.72 37.29 19.84
C ASN A 608 -13.98 38.03 18.50
N GLY A 609 -15.05 37.70 17.79
CA GLY A 609 -15.45 38.39 16.57
C GLY A 609 -14.67 37.97 15.32
N ARG A 610 -14.01 36.80 15.31
CA ARG A 610 -13.32 36.26 14.13
C ARG A 610 -14.14 35.18 13.44
N ASP A 611 -14.09 35.15 12.11
CA ASP A 611 -14.56 33.99 11.35
C ASP A 611 -13.64 32.79 11.61
N VAL A 612 -14.23 31.62 11.83
CA VAL A 612 -13.49 30.38 12.13
C VAL A 612 -13.82 29.31 11.10
N ILE A 613 -12.79 28.67 10.55
CA ILE A 613 -12.91 27.55 9.62
C ILE A 613 -12.31 26.32 10.32
N ALA A 614 -13.09 25.27 10.52
CA ALA A 614 -12.65 24.03 11.13
C ALA A 614 -12.53 22.91 10.10
N THR A 615 -11.38 22.22 10.04
CA THR A 615 -11.18 21.06 9.14
C THR A 615 -11.52 19.71 9.76
N TRP A 616 -12.09 19.71 10.97
CA TRP A 616 -12.55 18.53 11.69
C TRP A 616 -13.92 18.85 12.28
N TYR A 617 -14.77 17.85 12.42
CA TYR A 617 -16.15 18.04 12.87
C TYR A 617 -16.58 16.92 13.78
N ASP A 618 -17.18 17.29 14.90
CA ASP A 618 -17.87 16.38 15.80
C ASP A 618 -19.25 16.96 16.14
N PRO A 619 -20.32 16.36 15.62
CA PRO A 619 -21.67 16.89 15.80
C PRO A 619 -22.08 16.98 17.28
N THR A 620 -21.53 16.11 18.13
CA THR A 620 -21.89 16.00 19.54
C THR A 620 -21.36 17.18 20.32
N THR A 621 -20.07 17.48 20.20
CA THR A 621 -19.44 18.61 20.90
C THR A 621 -19.78 19.95 20.25
N TYR A 622 -20.14 19.96 18.96
CA TYR A 622 -20.47 21.20 18.24
C TYR A 622 -21.94 21.61 18.35
N ALA A 623 -22.79 20.80 19.01
CA ALA A 623 -24.23 21.06 19.11
C ALA A 623 -24.59 22.44 19.70
N ASN A 624 -23.72 23.01 20.55
CA ASN A 624 -23.90 24.31 21.18
C ASN A 624 -23.20 25.47 20.45
N LEU A 625 -22.53 25.20 19.33
CA LEU A 625 -21.89 26.22 18.50
C LEU A 625 -22.87 26.78 17.47
N PRO A 626 -22.60 27.97 16.90
CA PRO A 626 -23.37 28.48 15.77
C PRO A 626 -23.37 27.47 14.61
N PRO A 627 -24.48 27.33 13.85
CA PRO A 627 -24.50 26.44 12.69
C PRO A 627 -23.38 26.80 11.69
N PRO A 628 -22.51 25.87 11.29
CA PRO A 628 -21.49 26.16 10.28
C PRO A 628 -22.06 26.11 8.86
N GLU A 629 -21.49 26.91 7.94
CA GLU A 629 -21.66 26.73 6.50
C GLU A 629 -20.61 25.73 5.97
N PRO A 630 -20.94 24.82 5.03
CA PRO A 630 -19.93 24.02 4.35
C PRO A 630 -19.01 24.94 3.52
N LEU A 631 -17.70 24.73 3.66
CA LEU A 631 -16.68 25.35 2.82
C LEU A 631 -15.73 24.26 2.34
N HIS A 632 -15.89 23.83 1.08
CA HIS A 632 -15.28 22.60 0.57
C HIS A 632 -15.66 21.41 1.45
N GLU A 633 -14.70 20.87 2.21
CA GLU A 633 -14.92 19.82 3.20
C GLU A 633 -14.85 20.31 4.64
N ALA A 634 -14.39 21.55 4.82
CA ALA A 634 -14.31 22.23 6.10
C ALA A 634 -15.66 22.87 6.46
N PHE A 635 -15.71 23.40 7.68
CA PHE A 635 -16.90 23.97 8.30
C PHE A 635 -16.60 25.41 8.70
N TRP A 636 -17.32 26.36 8.10
CA TRP A 636 -17.12 27.79 8.32
C TRP A 636 -18.16 28.35 9.29
N PHE A 637 -17.71 28.74 10.48
CA PHE A 637 -18.45 29.45 11.50
C PHE A 637 -18.35 30.95 11.26
N ARG A 638 -19.43 31.52 10.71
CA ARG A 638 -19.48 32.94 10.32
C ARG A 638 -19.85 33.84 11.48
N GLN A 639 -19.26 35.05 11.50
CA GLN A 639 -19.73 36.13 12.37
C GLN A 639 -21.05 36.75 11.88
N GLN A 640 -21.16 36.91 10.56
CA GLN A 640 -22.31 37.53 9.91
C GLN A 640 -22.96 36.50 8.98
N PRO A 641 -24.25 36.17 9.19
CA PRO A 641 -24.99 35.29 8.29
C PRO A 641 -25.02 35.82 6.86
N ARG A 642 -24.99 34.91 5.89
CA ARG A 642 -25.12 35.26 4.47
C ARG A 642 -26.52 35.78 4.16
N THR A 643 -26.63 36.88 3.42
CA THR A 643 -27.92 37.44 2.99
C THR A 643 -28.17 37.36 1.48
N THR A 644 -27.15 37.07 0.69
CA THR A 644 -27.20 37.01 -0.78
C THR A 644 -26.71 35.66 -1.32
N LEU A 645 -27.36 35.17 -2.37
CA LEU A 645 -26.97 33.92 -3.02
C LEU A 645 -25.54 34.07 -3.59
N PRO A 646 -24.62 33.11 -3.33
CA PRO A 646 -23.28 33.18 -3.89
C PRO A 646 -23.31 33.19 -5.43
N ALA A 647 -22.41 33.95 -6.06
CA ALA A 647 -22.43 34.19 -7.51
C ALA A 647 -22.19 32.93 -8.36
N ASN A 648 -21.55 31.91 -7.80
CA ASN A 648 -21.29 30.62 -8.46
C ASN A 648 -22.48 29.65 -8.38
N PHE A 649 -23.54 29.97 -7.63
CA PHE A 649 -24.73 29.13 -7.56
C PHE A 649 -25.64 29.40 -8.74
N THR A 650 -26.22 28.34 -9.29
CA THR A 650 -27.33 28.43 -10.24
C THR A 650 -28.58 28.82 -9.45
N PRO A 651 -29.25 29.96 -9.77
CA PRO A 651 -30.46 30.36 -9.08
C PRO A 651 -31.58 29.32 -9.22
N LEU A 652 -32.31 29.11 -8.13
CA LEU A 652 -33.47 28.24 -8.03
C LEU A 652 -34.57 29.04 -7.33
N GLY A 653 -35.81 28.91 -7.79
CA GLY A 653 -36.96 29.62 -7.22
C GLY A 653 -38.07 28.64 -6.88
N ALA A 654 -37.77 27.65 -6.03
CA ALA A 654 -38.68 26.55 -5.70
C ALA A 654 -38.94 26.49 -4.20
N ASN A 655 -40.16 26.09 -3.82
CA ASN A 655 -40.49 25.79 -2.43
C ASN A 655 -40.42 24.29 -2.20
N LEU A 656 -39.84 23.90 -1.07
CA LEU A 656 -39.82 22.54 -0.57
C LEU A 656 -40.78 22.48 0.63
N GLY A 657 -42.01 22.07 0.33
CA GLY A 657 -43.14 22.16 1.27
C GLY A 657 -43.46 23.61 1.64
N GLU A 658 -44.01 23.80 2.85
CA GLU A 658 -44.37 25.13 3.37
C GLU A 658 -43.24 25.79 4.19
N ASN A 659 -42.15 25.06 4.43
CA ASN A 659 -41.13 25.45 5.40
C ASN A 659 -39.83 25.96 4.78
N ILE A 660 -39.51 25.59 3.54
CA ILE A 660 -38.18 25.84 2.95
C ILE A 660 -38.33 26.46 1.56
N HIS A 661 -37.66 27.61 1.36
CA HIS A 661 -37.49 28.23 0.05
C HIS A 661 -36.08 27.93 -0.46
N LEU A 662 -35.98 27.22 -1.59
CA LEU A 662 -34.73 26.92 -2.26
C LEU A 662 -34.36 28.09 -3.17
N LEU A 663 -33.18 28.66 -2.94
CA LEU A 663 -32.66 29.86 -3.62
C LEU A 663 -31.69 29.53 -4.75
N GLY A 664 -30.98 28.41 -4.66
CA GLY A 664 -30.01 28.01 -5.67
C GLY A 664 -29.29 26.72 -5.33
N TYR A 665 -28.52 26.22 -6.29
CA TYR A 665 -27.71 25.03 -6.12
C TYR A 665 -26.34 25.16 -6.81
N LEU A 666 -25.39 24.36 -6.35
CA LEU A 666 -24.05 24.22 -6.93
C LEU A 666 -23.70 22.73 -7.02
N MET A 667 -23.29 22.28 -8.20
CA MET A 667 -22.66 20.97 -8.39
C MET A 667 -21.16 21.14 -8.43
N ASP A 668 -20.43 20.32 -7.68
CA ASP A 668 -18.96 20.36 -7.63
C ASP A 668 -18.31 19.95 -8.96
N LYS A 669 -18.90 18.95 -9.63
CA LYS A 669 -18.45 18.42 -10.92
C LYS A 669 -19.63 18.26 -11.88
N PRO A 670 -19.40 18.41 -13.20
CA PRO A 670 -20.46 18.25 -14.20
C PRO A 670 -20.84 16.77 -14.43
N THR A 671 -19.93 15.83 -14.15
CA THR A 671 -20.15 14.39 -14.29
C THR A 671 -19.51 13.64 -13.13
N THR A 672 -20.00 12.43 -12.85
CA THR A 672 -19.45 11.55 -11.80
C THR A 672 -19.40 10.09 -12.30
N GLU A 673 -18.29 9.41 -12.06
CA GLU A 673 -18.20 7.96 -12.33
C GLU A 673 -18.99 7.16 -11.28
N ILE A 674 -19.53 5.99 -11.65
CA ILE A 674 -20.12 5.04 -10.69
C ILE A 674 -19.12 4.79 -9.54
N TRP A 675 -19.62 4.68 -8.30
CA TRP A 675 -18.86 4.61 -7.03
C TRP A 675 -18.20 5.89 -6.53
N GLN A 676 -18.22 6.97 -7.31
CA GLN A 676 -17.78 8.29 -6.84
C GLN A 676 -18.96 9.10 -6.27
N GLU A 677 -18.62 10.16 -5.55
CA GLU A 677 -19.57 11.09 -4.94
C GLU A 677 -19.94 12.18 -5.95
N ALA A 678 -21.24 12.38 -6.16
CA ALA A 678 -21.77 13.62 -6.72
C ALA A 678 -22.08 14.59 -5.57
N VAL A 679 -21.37 15.70 -5.49
CA VAL A 679 -21.52 16.68 -4.40
C VAL A 679 -22.43 17.82 -4.85
N LEU A 680 -23.55 17.98 -4.15
CA LEU A 680 -24.56 19.02 -4.35
C LEU A 680 -24.57 19.95 -3.15
N THR A 681 -24.36 21.25 -3.35
CA THR A 681 -24.60 22.25 -2.30
C THR A 681 -25.87 23.02 -2.60
N LEU A 682 -26.82 23.03 -1.67
CA LEU A 682 -28.07 23.77 -1.77
C LEU A 682 -28.02 25.05 -0.94
N ALA A 683 -28.52 26.14 -1.51
CA ALA A 683 -28.78 27.38 -0.80
C ALA A 683 -30.28 27.51 -0.54
N TRP A 684 -30.68 27.70 0.72
CA TRP A 684 -32.08 27.74 1.11
C TRP A 684 -32.33 28.65 2.32
N GLN A 685 -33.59 29.04 2.52
CA GLN A 685 -34.05 29.83 3.66
C GLN A 685 -35.36 29.25 4.23
N PRO A 686 -35.58 29.36 5.55
CA PRO A 686 -36.88 29.01 6.12
C PRO A 686 -37.95 30.03 5.67
N ILE A 687 -39.13 29.53 5.31
CA ILE A 687 -40.28 30.35 4.90
C ILE A 687 -40.97 30.97 6.13
N SER A 688 -41.02 30.24 7.25
CA SER A 688 -41.56 30.72 8.52
C SER A 688 -40.45 31.15 9.48
N GLN A 689 -40.75 32.08 10.40
CA GLN A 689 -39.79 32.55 11.42
C GLN A 689 -39.58 31.55 12.58
N SER A 690 -40.33 30.45 12.63
CA SER A 690 -40.21 29.40 13.65
C SER A 690 -40.54 28.03 13.06
N PRO A 691 -39.70 27.47 12.17
CA PRO A 691 -39.85 26.08 11.77
C PRO A 691 -39.61 25.17 12.98
N ASN A 692 -40.25 24.01 13.02
CA ASN A 692 -39.84 22.95 13.96
C ASN A 692 -38.38 22.60 13.65
N LEU A 693 -37.47 22.87 14.59
CA LEU A 693 -36.04 22.60 14.46
C LEU A 693 -35.65 21.33 15.23
N PRO A 694 -34.68 20.55 14.75
CA PRO A 694 -33.97 20.70 13.46
C PRO A 694 -34.79 20.20 12.26
N ILE A 695 -34.41 20.62 11.05
CA ILE A 695 -35.10 20.26 9.80
C ILE A 695 -34.37 19.11 9.11
N SER A 696 -35.11 18.07 8.71
CA SER A 696 -34.56 17.01 7.86
C SER A 696 -34.76 17.34 6.38
N ILE A 697 -33.66 17.31 5.63
CA ILE A 697 -33.63 17.49 4.17
C ILE A 697 -32.91 16.28 3.58
N ASN A 698 -33.47 15.70 2.53
CA ASN A 698 -32.84 14.62 1.77
C ASN A 698 -32.59 15.05 0.32
N ALA A 699 -31.59 14.45 -0.29
CA ALA A 699 -31.31 14.56 -1.71
C ALA A 699 -31.22 13.16 -2.31
N HIS A 700 -31.84 12.98 -3.48
CA HIS A 700 -31.87 11.73 -4.22
C HIS A 700 -31.40 11.94 -5.64
N LEU A 701 -30.62 10.99 -6.14
CA LEU A 701 -30.24 10.90 -7.54
C LEU A 701 -31.06 9.79 -8.19
N ILE A 702 -32.00 10.17 -9.06
CA ILE A 702 -33.05 9.29 -9.59
C ILE A 702 -32.80 8.97 -11.06
N GLY A 703 -32.78 7.68 -11.39
CA GLY A 703 -32.59 7.20 -12.75
C GLY A 703 -33.84 7.36 -13.62
N SER A 704 -33.68 7.14 -14.93
CA SER A 704 -34.79 7.19 -15.88
C SER A 704 -35.90 6.15 -15.61
N ASP A 705 -35.58 5.10 -14.87
CA ASP A 705 -36.51 4.06 -14.40
C ASP A 705 -37.29 4.48 -13.13
N GLY A 706 -37.04 5.67 -12.60
CA GLY A 706 -37.66 6.21 -11.40
C GLY A 706 -37.06 5.71 -10.08
N ARG A 707 -36.00 4.88 -10.11
CA ARG A 707 -35.35 4.38 -8.89
C ARG A 707 -34.31 5.37 -8.38
N SER A 708 -34.15 5.43 -7.05
CA SER A 708 -33.06 6.19 -6.42
C SER A 708 -31.77 5.39 -6.46
N TYR A 709 -30.69 5.95 -7.01
CA TYR A 709 -29.38 5.31 -7.14
C TYR A 709 -28.30 5.93 -6.26
N ALA A 710 -28.60 7.05 -5.62
CA ALA A 710 -27.84 7.61 -4.51
C ALA A 710 -28.78 8.43 -3.63
N GLN A 711 -28.49 8.51 -2.34
CA GLN A 711 -29.25 9.29 -1.38
C GLN A 711 -28.31 9.90 -0.34
N SER A 712 -28.63 11.10 0.13
CA SER A 712 -27.94 11.77 1.23
C SER A 712 -28.97 12.50 2.07
N ASP A 713 -28.97 12.22 3.37
CA ASP A 713 -29.91 12.79 4.33
C ASP A 713 -29.15 13.66 5.33
N LEU A 714 -29.67 14.87 5.58
CA LEU A 714 -29.08 15.81 6.53
C LEU A 714 -30.15 16.29 7.51
N THR A 715 -29.75 16.40 8.77
CA THR A 715 -30.52 17.12 9.79
C THR A 715 -29.80 18.44 10.03
N VAL A 716 -30.46 19.55 9.69
CA VAL A 716 -29.85 20.88 9.62
C VAL A 716 -30.61 21.90 10.44
N SER A 717 -29.85 22.77 11.10
CA SER A 717 -30.35 23.98 11.75
C SER A 717 -30.10 25.17 10.82
N PRO A 718 -31.13 25.98 10.48
CA PRO A 718 -30.96 27.12 9.60
C PRO A 718 -30.11 28.21 10.24
N GLN A 719 -29.43 28.99 9.41
CA GLN A 719 -28.76 30.21 9.81
C GLN A 719 -29.77 31.24 10.35
N PRO A 720 -29.53 31.89 11.51
CA PRO A 720 -30.41 32.94 12.02
C PRO A 720 -30.49 34.13 11.06
N GLY A 721 -31.64 34.34 10.42
CA GLY A 721 -31.91 35.52 9.58
C GLY A 721 -31.11 35.58 8.26
N GLY A 722 -30.58 34.45 7.78
CA GLY A 722 -29.75 34.38 6.59
C GLY A 722 -30.02 33.14 5.71
N ILE A 723 -29.25 33.01 4.63
CA ILE A 723 -29.21 31.86 3.73
C ILE A 723 -28.43 30.74 4.41
N THR A 724 -29.02 29.54 4.42
CA THR A 724 -28.35 28.32 4.87
C THR A 724 -27.79 27.59 3.66
N LEU A 725 -26.54 27.12 3.78
CA LEU A 725 -25.91 26.26 2.80
C LEU A 725 -25.85 24.83 3.36
N SER A 726 -26.28 23.85 2.57
CA SER A 726 -26.24 22.43 2.96
C SER A 726 -25.65 21.58 1.85
N GLN A 727 -24.61 20.81 2.17
CA GLN A 727 -23.85 20.00 1.21
C GLN A 727 -24.24 18.52 1.32
N PHE A 728 -24.83 17.99 0.25
CA PHE A 728 -25.22 16.60 0.09
C PHE A 728 -24.17 15.85 -0.73
N ARG A 729 -23.86 14.62 -0.32
CA ARG A 729 -22.89 13.75 -0.99
C ARG A 729 -23.59 12.49 -1.46
N LEU A 730 -23.88 12.45 -2.75
CA LEU A 730 -24.65 11.39 -3.39
C LEU A 730 -23.69 10.36 -3.97
N THR A 731 -23.35 9.34 -3.18
CA THR A 731 -22.48 8.26 -3.63
C THR A 731 -23.25 7.26 -4.50
N LEU A 732 -22.82 7.12 -5.75
CA LEU A 732 -23.48 6.27 -6.73
C LEU A 732 -23.37 4.79 -6.37
N ARG A 733 -24.52 4.10 -6.35
CA ARG A 733 -24.59 2.64 -6.15
C ARG A 733 -23.95 1.90 -7.34
N PRO A 734 -23.38 0.70 -7.13
CA PRO A 734 -22.70 -0.07 -8.18
C PRO A 734 -23.58 -0.39 -9.38
N GLY A 735 -24.88 -0.59 -9.13
CA GLY A 735 -25.89 -0.92 -10.15
C GLY A 735 -26.38 0.24 -11.01
N ALA A 736 -25.84 1.46 -10.82
CA ALA A 736 -26.27 2.64 -11.55
C ALA A 736 -25.92 2.53 -13.05
N PRO A 737 -26.92 2.49 -13.97
CA PRO A 737 -26.63 2.55 -15.40
C PRO A 737 -26.01 3.91 -15.78
N PRO A 738 -25.02 3.96 -16.69
CA PRO A 738 -24.53 5.24 -17.22
C PRO A 738 -25.66 6.04 -17.89
N GLY A 739 -25.67 7.36 -17.72
CA GLY A 739 -26.69 8.24 -18.28
C GLY A 739 -26.99 9.46 -17.42
N ASP A 740 -28.07 10.19 -17.75
CA ASP A 740 -28.51 11.37 -17.00
C ASP A 740 -29.51 11.00 -15.91
N TYR A 741 -29.30 11.57 -14.74
CA TYR A 741 -30.11 11.35 -13.54
C TYR A 741 -30.74 12.64 -13.06
N ALA A 742 -31.98 12.58 -12.62
CA ALA A 742 -32.65 13.71 -11.98
C ALA A 742 -32.23 13.81 -10.52
N ILE A 743 -31.72 14.97 -10.10
CA ILE A 743 -31.51 15.29 -8.70
C ILE A 743 -32.82 15.85 -8.14
N ARG A 744 -33.36 15.17 -7.13
CA ARG A 744 -34.53 15.64 -6.36
C ARG A 744 -34.13 15.89 -4.92
N VAL A 745 -34.74 16.90 -4.32
CA VAL A 745 -34.54 17.26 -2.92
C VAL A 745 -35.88 17.20 -2.22
N GLY A 746 -35.91 16.61 -1.03
CA GLY A 746 -37.11 16.36 -0.24
C GLY A 746 -37.01 16.85 1.20
N SER A 747 -38.16 17.10 1.82
CA SER A 747 -38.32 17.30 3.26
C SER A 747 -39.70 16.77 3.66
N GLY A 748 -39.72 15.84 4.61
CA GLY A 748 -40.93 15.06 4.92
C GLY A 748 -41.46 14.32 3.67
N GLU A 749 -42.75 14.45 3.39
CA GLU A 749 -43.39 13.85 2.20
C GLU A 749 -43.24 14.69 0.93
N THR A 750 -42.68 15.90 1.02
CA THR A 750 -42.56 16.82 -0.11
C THR A 750 -41.23 16.63 -0.83
N SER A 751 -41.23 16.63 -2.17
CA SER A 751 -40.01 16.60 -2.97
C SER A 751 -40.13 17.45 -4.24
N THR A 752 -39.02 18.05 -4.66
CA THR A 752 -38.93 18.83 -5.89
C THR A 752 -37.68 18.48 -6.69
N ALA A 753 -37.71 18.65 -8.01
CA ALA A 753 -36.56 18.46 -8.87
C ALA A 753 -35.68 19.72 -8.87
N VAL A 754 -34.36 19.53 -8.84
CA VAL A 754 -33.37 20.62 -8.79
C VAL A 754 -32.61 20.75 -10.10
N THR A 755 -31.99 19.66 -10.57
CA THR A 755 -31.15 19.63 -11.77
C THR A 755 -31.03 18.21 -12.30
N THR A 756 -30.37 18.02 -13.44
CA THR A 756 -29.86 16.72 -13.87
C THR A 756 -28.36 16.60 -13.60
N HIS A 757 -27.87 15.36 -13.48
CA HIS A 757 -26.45 15.03 -13.32
C HIS A 757 -26.08 13.81 -14.16
N THR A 758 -24.96 13.88 -14.88
CA THR A 758 -24.53 12.80 -15.78
C THR A 758 -23.60 11.82 -15.07
N VAL A 759 -23.94 10.54 -15.15
CA VAL A 759 -23.18 9.42 -14.59
C VAL A 759 -22.44 8.68 -15.70
N THR A 760 -21.14 8.47 -15.53
CA THR A 760 -20.30 7.74 -16.49
C THR A 760 -19.90 6.36 -15.97
N PRO A 761 -19.57 5.40 -16.86
CA PRO A 761 -19.07 4.08 -16.44
C PRO A 761 -17.83 4.19 -15.54
N MET A 762 -17.53 3.14 -14.79
CA MET A 762 -16.27 3.07 -14.04
C MET A 762 -15.09 3.02 -15.02
N SER A 763 -14.03 3.77 -14.71
CA SER A 763 -12.77 3.75 -15.45
C SER A 763 -11.85 2.57 -15.10
N GLN A 764 -12.04 1.96 -13.92
CA GLN A 764 -11.29 0.80 -13.44
C GLN A 764 -12.20 -0.43 -13.33
N PRO A 765 -11.65 -1.65 -13.53
CA PRO A 765 -12.43 -2.86 -13.36
C PRO A 765 -12.86 -3.02 -11.89
N PRO A 766 -14.11 -3.43 -11.63
CA PRO A 766 -14.53 -3.80 -10.28
C PRO A 766 -13.74 -5.02 -9.79
N ILE A 767 -13.67 -5.19 -8.47
CA ILE A 767 -13.08 -6.37 -7.87
C ILE A 767 -14.15 -7.42 -7.65
N THR A 768 -13.77 -8.66 -7.95
CA THR A 768 -14.60 -9.83 -7.83
C THR A 768 -13.85 -10.99 -7.19
N GLN A 769 -14.51 -11.71 -6.29
CA GLN A 769 -14.07 -12.95 -5.70
C GLN A 769 -14.17 -14.12 -6.70
N HIS A 770 -15.10 -14.06 -7.66
CA HIS A 770 -15.30 -15.11 -8.67
C HIS A 770 -15.04 -14.60 -10.09
N ARG A 771 -13.77 -14.70 -10.53
CA ARG A 771 -13.35 -14.30 -11.88
C ARG A 771 -13.80 -15.33 -12.94
N VAL A 772 -14.31 -14.83 -14.07
CA VAL A 772 -14.89 -15.66 -15.13
C VAL A 772 -14.43 -15.27 -16.54
N TYR A 773 -14.18 -13.97 -16.80
CA TYR A 773 -13.69 -13.42 -18.08
C TYR A 773 -14.33 -13.99 -19.37
N ARG A 774 -15.66 -13.95 -19.50
CA ARG A 774 -16.38 -14.46 -20.68
C ARG A 774 -17.00 -13.37 -21.53
N GLY A 775 -16.80 -13.42 -22.84
CA GLY A 775 -17.44 -12.48 -23.78
C GLY A 775 -18.94 -12.77 -23.95
N ALA A 776 -19.75 -11.73 -24.10
CA ALA A 776 -21.14 -11.78 -24.55
C ALA A 776 -21.24 -11.05 -25.92
N SER A 777 -22.45 -10.74 -26.39
CA SER A 777 -22.66 -10.05 -27.66
C SER A 777 -22.05 -8.65 -27.71
N THR A 778 -22.17 -7.86 -26.63
CA THR A 778 -21.75 -6.45 -26.56
C THR A 778 -20.87 -6.10 -25.35
N ALA A 779 -20.59 -7.06 -24.47
CA ALA A 779 -19.82 -6.86 -23.24
C ALA A 779 -19.02 -8.11 -22.89
N ARG A 780 -18.16 -8.05 -21.88
CA ARG A 780 -17.43 -9.19 -21.30
C ARG A 780 -17.71 -9.27 -19.81
N LEU A 781 -18.25 -10.39 -19.34
CA LEU A 781 -18.40 -10.70 -17.93
C LEU A 781 -17.01 -10.94 -17.32
N LEU A 782 -16.58 -10.07 -16.41
CA LEU A 782 -15.31 -10.18 -15.70
C LEU A 782 -15.39 -11.17 -14.55
N GLY A 783 -16.51 -11.15 -13.83
CA GLY A 783 -16.77 -12.02 -12.69
C GLY A 783 -18.11 -11.70 -12.03
N TYR A 784 -18.34 -12.32 -10.89
CA TYR A 784 -19.56 -12.16 -10.12
C TYR A 784 -19.33 -12.34 -8.62
N ASP A 785 -20.24 -11.82 -7.82
CA ASP A 785 -20.17 -11.90 -6.37
C ASP A 785 -21.56 -12.00 -5.75
N TRP A 786 -21.67 -12.78 -4.68
CA TRP A 786 -22.89 -12.92 -3.90
C TRP A 786 -22.80 -12.16 -2.59
N ASP A 787 -23.93 -11.60 -2.20
CA ASP A 787 -24.13 -11.05 -0.86
C ASP A 787 -25.32 -11.73 -0.17
N TYR A 788 -25.01 -12.40 0.94
CA TYR A 788 -25.95 -13.05 1.86
C TYR A 788 -26.04 -12.34 3.22
N THR A 789 -25.60 -11.08 3.30
CA THR A 789 -25.65 -10.29 4.53
C THR A 789 -27.08 -10.17 5.08
N LEU A 790 -28.07 -10.12 4.18
CA LEU A 790 -29.48 -10.32 4.50
C LEU A 790 -29.89 -11.74 4.06
N PRO A 791 -30.07 -12.70 4.98
CA PRO A 791 -30.24 -14.12 4.64
C PRO A 791 -31.41 -14.41 3.69
N ASP A 792 -32.53 -13.70 3.86
CA ASP A 792 -33.75 -13.88 3.06
C ASP A 792 -33.74 -13.08 1.74
N GLN A 793 -32.70 -12.27 1.52
CA GLN A 793 -32.58 -11.39 0.35
C GLN A 793 -31.19 -11.55 -0.26
N PRO A 794 -30.88 -12.67 -0.94
CA PRO A 794 -29.60 -12.82 -1.62
C PRO A 794 -29.50 -11.87 -2.82
N ARG A 795 -28.33 -11.26 -3.01
CA ARG A 795 -28.02 -10.42 -4.16
C ARG A 795 -26.81 -10.92 -4.92
N LEU A 796 -26.93 -10.87 -6.24
CA LEU A 796 -25.90 -11.19 -7.19
C LEU A 796 -25.42 -9.91 -7.87
N TYR A 797 -24.11 -9.67 -7.81
CA TYR A 797 -23.42 -8.65 -8.57
C TYR A 797 -22.75 -9.31 -9.78
N LEU A 798 -23.09 -8.86 -10.99
CA LEU A 798 -22.44 -9.28 -12.24
C LEU A 798 -21.59 -8.13 -12.77
N HIS A 799 -20.29 -8.37 -12.92
CA HIS A 799 -19.33 -7.34 -13.29
C HIS A 799 -19.01 -7.40 -14.78
N TRP A 800 -19.33 -6.35 -15.52
CA TRP A 800 -19.21 -6.30 -16.97
C TRP A 800 -18.18 -5.26 -17.42
N GLN A 801 -17.41 -5.61 -18.43
CA GLN A 801 -16.62 -4.70 -19.25
C GLN A 801 -17.38 -4.42 -20.56
N THR A 802 -17.74 -3.16 -20.80
CA THR A 802 -18.36 -2.70 -22.04
C THR A 802 -17.33 -1.98 -22.93
N ALA A 803 -17.77 -1.42 -24.07
CA ALA A 803 -16.92 -0.59 -24.91
C ALA A 803 -16.50 0.72 -24.22
N ASP A 804 -17.36 1.26 -23.36
CA ASP A 804 -17.20 2.59 -22.76
C ASP A 804 -16.63 2.57 -21.33
N GLY A 805 -16.47 1.38 -20.73
CA GLY A 805 -15.88 1.21 -19.40
C GLY A 805 -16.37 -0.03 -18.69
N TYR A 806 -16.52 0.06 -17.36
CA TYR A 806 -17.00 -1.05 -16.53
C TYR A 806 -18.32 -0.68 -15.85
N VAL A 807 -19.22 -1.65 -15.77
CA VAL A 807 -20.53 -1.53 -15.12
C VAL A 807 -20.81 -2.77 -14.28
N THR A 808 -21.58 -2.62 -13.21
CA THR A 808 -22.05 -3.74 -12.41
C THR A 808 -23.56 -3.84 -12.59
N GLU A 809 -24.03 -5.02 -12.96
CA GLU A 809 -25.46 -5.36 -12.96
C GLU A 809 -25.79 -5.99 -11.61
N VAL A 810 -26.87 -5.54 -10.99
CA VAL A 810 -27.32 -6.01 -9.68
C VAL A 810 -28.63 -6.77 -9.84
N ARG A 811 -28.69 -7.97 -9.27
CA ARG A 811 -29.86 -8.84 -9.33
C ARG A 811 -30.23 -9.35 -7.95
N ASP A 812 -31.50 -9.21 -7.61
CA ASP A 812 -32.07 -9.69 -6.35
C ASP A 812 -32.80 -11.02 -6.56
N ASN A 813 -33.08 -11.71 -5.44
CA ASN A 813 -33.92 -12.93 -5.40
C ASN A 813 -33.34 -14.13 -6.17
N GLY A 814 -32.03 -14.19 -6.35
CA GLY A 814 -31.35 -15.37 -6.91
C GLY A 814 -31.48 -15.55 -8.43
N ASP A 815 -31.80 -14.50 -9.19
CA ASP A 815 -31.81 -14.58 -10.65
C ASP A 815 -30.39 -14.78 -11.22
N THR A 816 -30.12 -16.00 -11.67
CA THR A 816 -28.84 -16.43 -12.24
C THR A 816 -28.85 -16.55 -13.78
N THR A 817 -29.87 -16.00 -14.45
CA THR A 817 -30.04 -16.14 -15.90
C THR A 817 -29.01 -15.35 -16.71
N LEU A 818 -28.13 -16.01 -17.45
CA LEU A 818 -27.07 -15.32 -18.18
C LEU A 818 -27.35 -15.25 -19.68
N PRO A 819 -26.87 -14.19 -20.37
CA PRO A 819 -26.86 -14.18 -21.82
C PRO A 819 -25.94 -15.30 -22.34
N SER A 820 -26.03 -15.60 -23.65
CA SER A 820 -25.11 -16.55 -24.26
C SER A 820 -23.67 -16.07 -24.09
N LEU A 821 -22.86 -16.86 -23.37
CA LEU A 821 -21.49 -16.51 -23.04
C LEU A 821 -20.53 -17.26 -23.95
N THR A 822 -19.43 -16.60 -24.28
CA THR A 822 -18.37 -17.14 -25.11
C THR A 822 -17.46 -17.99 -24.23
N GLY A 823 -17.37 -19.28 -24.56
CA GLY A 823 -16.46 -20.25 -23.98
C GLY A 823 -15.07 -20.23 -24.66
N PRO A 824 -14.23 -21.23 -24.33
CA PRO A 824 -12.95 -21.42 -25.01
C PRO A 824 -13.11 -21.43 -26.53
N TRP A 825 -12.09 -20.94 -27.24
CA TRP A 825 -12.06 -20.91 -28.72
C TRP A 825 -13.11 -20.03 -29.39
N GLY A 826 -13.74 -19.12 -28.63
CA GLY A 826 -14.77 -18.25 -29.17
C GLY A 826 -16.13 -18.93 -29.38
N VAL A 827 -16.33 -20.13 -28.82
CA VAL A 827 -17.56 -20.92 -28.99
C VAL A 827 -18.62 -20.46 -27.99
N SER A 828 -19.77 -19.99 -28.47
CA SER A 828 -20.90 -19.61 -27.60
C SER A 828 -21.47 -20.83 -26.88
N SER A 829 -21.75 -20.67 -25.59
CA SER A 829 -22.35 -21.69 -24.72
C SER A 829 -23.40 -21.06 -23.80
N ASN A 830 -24.55 -21.72 -23.70
CA ASN A 830 -25.62 -21.37 -22.77
C ASN A 830 -25.60 -22.25 -21.50
N GLN A 831 -24.61 -23.14 -21.37
CA GLN A 831 -24.54 -24.10 -20.26
C GLN A 831 -23.80 -23.58 -19.03
N TRP A 832 -23.24 -22.36 -19.09
CA TRP A 832 -22.54 -21.79 -17.95
C TRP A 832 -23.54 -21.14 -16.99
N ALA A 833 -23.40 -21.43 -15.70
CA ALA A 833 -24.23 -20.89 -14.63
C ALA A 833 -23.35 -20.28 -13.55
N VAL A 834 -23.90 -19.31 -12.84
CA VAL A 834 -23.31 -18.75 -11.62
C VAL A 834 -23.44 -19.79 -10.51
N SER A 835 -22.33 -20.19 -9.88
CA SER A 835 -22.40 -20.97 -8.64
C SER A 835 -22.66 -20.03 -7.47
N SER A 836 -23.46 -20.48 -6.50
CA SER A 836 -23.63 -19.79 -5.23
C SER A 836 -23.08 -20.66 -4.10
N GLU A 837 -22.40 -20.04 -3.16
CA GLU A 837 -22.04 -20.64 -1.88
C GLU A 837 -22.72 -19.81 -0.79
N GLN A 838 -23.53 -20.45 0.05
CA GLN A 838 -24.17 -19.76 1.18
C GLN A 838 -23.10 -19.22 2.14
N GLY A 839 -23.30 -17.99 2.63
CA GLY A 839 -22.36 -17.32 3.54
C GLY A 839 -21.34 -16.40 2.87
N GLN A 840 -21.42 -16.20 1.54
CA GLN A 840 -20.63 -15.17 0.86
C GLN A 840 -21.15 -13.77 1.17
N HIS A 841 -20.22 -12.82 1.32
CA HIS A 841 -20.52 -11.42 1.60
C HIS A 841 -19.81 -10.53 0.57
N TYR A 842 -20.57 -9.62 -0.03
CA TYR A 842 -20.06 -8.60 -0.94
C TYR A 842 -20.86 -7.33 -0.71
N VAL A 843 -20.47 -6.55 0.31
CA VAL A 843 -21.16 -5.31 0.65
C VAL A 843 -20.34 -4.12 0.11
N PRO A 844 -20.78 -3.51 -1.00
CA PRO A 844 -20.12 -2.35 -1.58
C PRO A 844 -20.29 -1.13 -0.67
N LEU A 845 -19.19 -0.45 -0.38
CA LEU A 845 -19.14 0.80 0.37
C LEU A 845 -18.67 1.94 -0.55
N GLY A 846 -18.86 3.18 -0.09
CA GLY A 846 -18.28 4.35 -0.74
C GLY A 846 -16.78 4.21 -0.97
N GLN A 847 -16.25 5.03 -1.88
CA GLN A 847 -14.81 5.13 -2.14
C GLN A 847 -14.18 3.86 -2.73
N GLY A 848 -15.00 2.90 -3.18
CA GLY A 848 -14.54 1.64 -3.79
C GLY A 848 -14.07 0.61 -2.78
N ILE A 849 -14.46 0.74 -1.51
CA ILE A 849 -14.23 -0.29 -0.48
C ILE A 849 -15.33 -1.34 -0.57
N ILE A 850 -14.99 -2.60 -0.34
CA ILE A 850 -15.94 -3.71 -0.28
C ILE A 850 -15.68 -4.47 1.01
N TRP A 851 -16.72 -4.66 1.81
CA TRP A 851 -16.67 -5.53 2.98
C TRP A 851 -17.03 -6.97 2.57
N ILE A 852 -16.18 -7.90 3.02
CA ILE A 852 -16.24 -9.34 2.72
C ILE A 852 -15.97 -10.15 4.01
N GLY A 853 -16.31 -9.57 5.16
CA GLY A 853 -15.92 -10.02 6.49
C GLY A 853 -16.70 -11.22 7.03
N ASP A 854 -16.26 -11.71 8.19
CA ASP A 854 -16.89 -12.84 8.86
C ASP A 854 -18.11 -12.40 9.69
N PRO A 855 -19.23 -13.14 9.65
CA PRO A 855 -20.37 -12.91 10.53
C PRO A 855 -20.09 -13.39 11.96
N ILE A 856 -20.81 -12.81 12.92
CA ILE A 856 -20.74 -13.18 14.34
C ILE A 856 -21.29 -14.59 14.60
N SER A 857 -22.12 -15.12 13.70
CA SER A 857 -22.64 -16.49 13.79
C SER A 857 -21.56 -17.56 13.80
N ASN A 858 -20.35 -17.23 13.31
CA ASN A 858 -19.20 -18.13 13.34
C ASN A 858 -18.50 -18.18 14.70
N LEU A 859 -18.92 -17.34 15.67
CA LEU A 859 -18.36 -17.34 17.01
C LEU A 859 -19.01 -18.40 17.90
N ALA A 860 -18.18 -19.22 18.54
CA ALA A 860 -18.56 -19.90 19.75
C ALA A 860 -18.54 -18.89 20.91
N VAL A 861 -19.73 -18.55 21.42
CA VAL A 861 -19.93 -17.64 22.56
C VAL A 861 -20.30 -18.50 23.76
N SER A 862 -19.33 -18.88 24.59
CA SER A 862 -19.58 -19.65 25.82
C SER A 862 -19.33 -18.79 27.06
N PRO A 863 -20.24 -18.77 28.06
CA PRO A 863 -19.94 -18.13 29.33
C PRO A 863 -18.83 -18.90 30.03
N PRO A 864 -17.75 -18.24 30.51
CA PRO A 864 -16.68 -18.96 31.17
C PRO A 864 -17.11 -19.41 32.58
N PRO A 865 -16.67 -20.57 33.07
CA PRO A 865 -16.39 -20.69 34.49
C PRO A 865 -15.28 -19.69 34.84
N ILE A 866 -15.47 -18.93 35.92
CA ILE A 866 -14.70 -17.75 36.40
C ILE A 866 -13.15 -17.89 36.38
N SER A 867 -12.59 -19.07 36.07
CA SER A 867 -11.15 -19.36 36.08
C SER A 867 -10.46 -19.49 34.71
N GLN A 868 -11.13 -19.33 33.57
CA GLN A 868 -10.48 -19.38 32.25
C GLN A 868 -10.98 -18.28 31.30
N SER A 869 -10.09 -17.36 30.89
CA SER A 869 -10.36 -16.40 29.81
C SER A 869 -10.46 -17.16 28.48
N GLN A 870 -11.67 -17.45 28.01
CA GLN A 870 -11.85 -17.76 26.59
C GLN A 870 -11.77 -16.45 25.81
N THR A 871 -11.07 -16.45 24.68
CA THR A 871 -11.05 -15.31 23.76
C THR A 871 -11.49 -15.82 22.40
N SER A 872 -12.59 -15.28 21.88
CA SER A 872 -13.05 -15.54 20.51
C SER A 872 -12.49 -14.46 19.58
N LEU A 873 -12.33 -14.75 18.29
CA LEU A 873 -11.79 -13.81 17.31
C LEU A 873 -12.85 -13.48 16.26
N LEU A 874 -13.18 -12.19 16.13
CA LEU A 874 -14.02 -11.65 15.08
C LEU A 874 -13.15 -10.91 14.07
N SER A 875 -12.95 -11.50 12.88
CA SER A 875 -12.12 -10.90 11.84
C SER A 875 -12.98 -10.23 10.77
N GLN A 876 -12.71 -8.96 10.54
CA GLN A 876 -13.36 -8.20 9.46
C GLN A 876 -12.43 -8.13 8.26
N HIS A 877 -12.96 -8.39 7.07
CA HIS A 877 -12.17 -8.45 5.84
C HIS A 877 -12.63 -7.40 4.85
N PHE A 878 -11.66 -6.73 4.23
CA PHE A 878 -11.92 -5.64 3.28
C PHE A 878 -11.09 -5.80 2.02
N THR A 879 -11.66 -5.39 0.89
CA THR A 879 -10.90 -5.17 -0.35
C THR A 879 -11.24 -3.81 -0.94
N THR A 880 -10.43 -3.33 -1.89
CA THR A 880 -10.70 -2.05 -2.56
C THR A 880 -10.39 -2.07 -4.03
N THR A 881 -11.28 -1.49 -4.84
CA THR A 881 -11.18 -1.39 -6.30
C THR A 881 -10.19 -0.34 -6.79
N ARG A 882 -9.71 0.52 -5.88
CA ARG A 882 -8.81 1.64 -6.22
C ARG A 882 -7.88 2.00 -5.06
N PRO A 883 -6.75 2.69 -5.33
CA PRO A 883 -5.98 3.39 -4.31
C PRO A 883 -6.87 4.28 -3.45
N LEU A 884 -6.76 4.14 -2.13
CA LEU A 884 -7.43 5.00 -1.17
C LEU A 884 -6.46 6.05 -0.62
N TRP A 885 -6.98 7.23 -0.22
CA TRP A 885 -6.17 8.40 0.16
C TRP A 885 -6.47 8.99 1.52
N ARG A 886 -7.65 8.69 2.04
CA ARG A 886 -8.15 9.20 3.31
C ARG A 886 -8.08 8.10 4.32
N ASP A 887 -7.70 8.43 5.54
CA ASP A 887 -7.73 7.44 6.60
C ASP A 887 -9.19 7.14 6.98
N TYR A 888 -9.56 5.86 6.90
CA TYR A 888 -10.88 5.39 7.33
C TYR A 888 -10.73 4.59 8.63
N VAL A 889 -11.63 4.86 9.55
CA VAL A 889 -11.78 4.10 10.78
C VAL A 889 -12.80 2.99 10.55
N VAL A 890 -12.47 1.77 10.97
CA VAL A 890 -13.43 0.67 11.11
C VAL A 890 -13.94 0.68 12.54
N SER A 891 -15.25 0.88 12.66
CA SER A 891 -16.01 0.80 13.89
C SER A 891 -16.70 -0.55 13.94
N THR A 892 -16.25 -1.44 14.82
CA THR A 892 -16.89 -2.74 15.07
C THR A 892 -17.60 -2.67 16.41
N ARG A 893 -18.88 -3.06 16.45
CA ARG A 893 -19.71 -3.06 17.66
C ARG A 893 -20.26 -4.44 17.97
N LEU A 894 -20.33 -4.75 19.26
CA LEU A 894 -21.00 -5.90 19.84
C LEU A 894 -22.18 -5.42 20.69
N VAL A 895 -23.35 -6.02 20.54
CA VAL A 895 -24.57 -5.64 21.25
C VAL A 895 -25.24 -6.88 21.83
N GLY A 896 -25.58 -6.85 23.12
CA GLY A 896 -26.47 -7.82 23.73
C GLY A 896 -27.90 -7.29 23.77
N TYR A 897 -28.85 -8.05 23.24
CA TYR A 897 -30.25 -7.65 23.21
C TYR A 897 -30.98 -8.05 24.50
N GLU A 898 -32.02 -7.29 24.85
CA GLU A 898 -33.02 -7.73 25.82
C GLU A 898 -33.84 -8.91 25.26
N ALA A 899 -34.70 -9.51 26.10
CA ALA A 899 -35.54 -10.64 25.72
C ALA A 899 -36.52 -10.32 24.56
N ASP A 900 -36.77 -9.04 24.30
CA ASP A 900 -37.58 -8.59 23.17
C ASP A 900 -36.83 -8.58 21.82
N GLY A 901 -35.51 -8.80 21.83
CA GLY A 901 -34.67 -8.84 20.64
C GLY A 901 -34.47 -7.50 19.94
N PHE A 902 -34.90 -6.38 20.55
CA PHE A 902 -34.86 -5.05 19.95
C PHE A 902 -34.08 -4.06 20.82
N HIS A 903 -34.39 -3.99 22.12
CA HIS A 903 -33.68 -3.08 23.03
C HIS A 903 -32.30 -3.63 23.40
N TRP A 904 -31.35 -2.74 23.61
CA TRP A 904 -29.97 -3.10 23.92
C TRP A 904 -29.82 -3.20 25.44
N ALA A 905 -29.52 -4.39 25.95
CA ALA A 905 -29.19 -4.59 27.35
C ALA A 905 -27.78 -4.05 27.67
N TRP A 906 -26.86 -4.19 26.71
CA TRP A 906 -25.48 -3.71 26.79
C TRP A 906 -24.87 -3.60 25.39
N CYS A 907 -23.78 -2.85 25.27
CA CYS A 907 -22.98 -2.78 24.05
C CYS A 907 -21.52 -2.43 24.34
N ASP A 908 -20.62 -2.88 23.46
CA ASP A 908 -19.23 -2.42 23.39
C ASP A 908 -18.84 -2.13 21.94
N LEU A 909 -17.90 -1.22 21.73
CA LEU A 909 -17.41 -0.87 20.40
C LEU A 909 -15.90 -0.66 20.39
N VAL A 910 -15.30 -0.89 19.21
CA VAL A 910 -13.90 -0.60 18.93
C VAL A 910 -13.81 0.18 17.63
N ASP A 911 -13.30 1.40 17.74
CA ASP A 911 -12.99 2.28 16.61
C ASP A 911 -11.49 2.27 16.37
N TYR A 912 -11.08 1.76 15.21
CA TYR A 912 -9.66 1.79 14.87
C TYR A 912 -9.37 1.78 13.38
N VAL A 913 -8.20 2.30 12.99
CA VAL A 913 -7.70 2.14 11.62
C VAL A 913 -7.50 0.63 11.37
N PRO A 914 -7.90 0.10 10.20
CA PRO A 914 -7.89 -1.34 9.94
C PRO A 914 -6.56 -2.02 10.19
N ALA A 915 -6.64 -3.33 10.42
CA ALA A 915 -5.49 -4.19 10.70
C ALA A 915 -4.70 -3.66 11.91
N MET A 916 -5.41 -3.29 12.99
CA MET A 916 -4.79 -2.79 14.21
C MET A 916 -3.88 -1.57 13.98
N GLY A 917 -4.32 -0.64 13.13
CA GLY A 917 -3.56 0.56 12.76
C GLY A 917 -2.29 0.25 11.98
N ALA A 918 -2.17 -0.98 11.46
CA ALA A 918 -0.94 -1.41 10.81
C ALA A 918 -0.89 -1.09 9.32
N ILE A 919 -2.06 -0.98 8.68
CA ILE A 919 -2.19 -0.74 7.24
C ILE A 919 -2.92 0.58 7.03
N PRO A 920 -2.19 1.70 6.83
CA PRO A 920 -2.79 2.99 6.54
C PRO A 920 -3.41 2.99 5.14
N THR A 921 -4.35 3.90 4.93
CA THR A 921 -5.23 3.83 3.77
C THR A 921 -4.53 4.09 2.43
N LEU A 922 -3.49 4.92 2.42
CA LEU A 922 -2.63 5.21 1.26
C LEU A 922 -1.96 3.98 0.61
N LYS A 923 -1.91 2.83 1.30
CA LYS A 923 -1.28 1.60 0.78
C LYS A 923 -2.28 0.59 0.25
N TRP A 924 -3.57 0.90 0.30
CA TRP A 924 -4.63 0.05 -0.21
C TRP A 924 -4.73 0.26 -1.71
N ILE A 925 -3.91 -0.44 -2.49
CA ILE A 925 -4.04 -0.42 -3.94
C ILE A 925 -5.19 -1.30 -4.41
N ALA A 926 -5.62 -1.14 -5.66
CA ALA A 926 -6.63 -2.00 -6.25
C ALA A 926 -6.25 -3.49 -6.08
N GLY A 927 -7.15 -4.28 -5.49
CA GLY A 927 -6.93 -5.72 -5.25
C GLY A 927 -6.37 -6.06 -3.87
N SER A 928 -6.08 -5.07 -3.03
CA SER A 928 -5.65 -5.26 -1.65
C SER A 928 -6.67 -6.07 -0.84
N TYR A 929 -6.23 -6.97 0.03
CA TYR A 929 -7.09 -7.75 0.93
C TYR A 929 -6.65 -7.55 2.36
N ILE A 930 -7.52 -7.02 3.22
CA ILE A 930 -7.17 -6.58 4.58
C ILE A 930 -7.90 -7.40 5.58
N THR A 931 -7.17 -7.88 6.59
CA THR A 931 -7.77 -8.51 7.76
C THR A 931 -7.65 -7.56 8.95
N SER A 932 -8.79 -7.25 9.56
CA SER A 932 -8.91 -6.47 10.78
C SER A 932 -9.42 -7.36 11.93
N PRO A 933 -8.52 -7.97 12.70
CA PRO A 933 -8.88 -8.85 13.81
C PRO A 933 -9.38 -8.06 15.02
N HIS A 934 -10.46 -8.52 15.64
CA HIS A 934 -10.99 -8.03 16.92
C HIS A 934 -11.13 -9.21 17.88
N SER A 935 -10.45 -9.16 19.02
CA SER A 935 -10.60 -10.17 20.07
C SER A 935 -11.85 -9.87 20.89
N ILE A 936 -12.57 -10.90 21.31
CA ILE A 936 -13.72 -10.78 22.20
C ILE A 936 -13.33 -11.34 23.57
N ASP A 937 -13.43 -10.48 24.58
CA ASP A 937 -13.19 -10.79 25.99
C ASP A 937 -14.52 -10.93 26.72
N TYR A 938 -14.63 -11.95 27.57
CA TYR A 938 -15.83 -12.27 28.35
C TYR A 938 -15.67 -11.93 29.84
N THR A 939 -14.56 -11.29 30.22
CA THR A 939 -14.18 -11.06 31.62
C THR A 939 -14.10 -9.60 32.03
N GLN A 940 -14.42 -8.66 31.12
CA GLN A 940 -14.37 -7.22 31.39
C GLN A 940 -15.77 -6.64 31.62
N GLU A 941 -15.88 -5.74 32.60
CA GLU A 941 -17.05 -4.86 32.75
C GLU A 941 -17.19 -4.01 31.48
N SER A 942 -18.20 -4.31 30.67
CA SER A 942 -18.61 -3.43 29.57
C SER A 942 -19.37 -2.25 30.18
N PRO A 943 -19.11 -1.00 29.76
CA PRO A 943 -19.84 0.12 30.33
C PRO A 943 -21.33 0.02 29.94
N THR A 944 -22.21 0.02 30.95
CA THR A 944 -23.67 0.06 30.79
C THR A 944 -24.09 1.49 30.45
N TYR A 945 -24.40 1.76 29.18
CA TYR A 945 -24.89 3.08 28.76
C TYR A 945 -26.38 3.02 28.41
N GLU A 946 -27.19 3.79 29.14
CA GLU A 946 -28.62 4.03 28.83
C GLU A 946 -28.82 4.94 27.60
N THR A 947 -27.77 5.52 27.03
CA THR A 947 -27.89 6.34 25.81
C THR A 947 -26.55 6.42 25.07
N TYR A 948 -26.49 5.78 23.89
CA TYR A 948 -25.34 5.67 22.99
C TYR A 948 -24.10 4.99 23.58
N CYS A 949 -23.68 3.88 22.97
CA CYS A 949 -22.34 3.30 23.20
C CYS A 949 -21.30 4.39 22.86
N GLN A 950 -20.74 5.08 23.86
CA GLN A 950 -19.80 6.16 23.60
C GLN A 950 -18.42 5.58 23.30
N SER A 951 -17.76 6.12 22.26
CA SER A 951 -16.44 5.72 21.80
C SER A 951 -15.29 6.22 22.68
N VAL A 952 -15.52 6.52 23.96
CA VAL A 952 -14.49 7.06 24.88
C VAL A 952 -13.54 5.96 25.38
N LYS A 953 -13.06 5.10 24.48
CA LYS A 953 -11.79 4.41 24.68
C LYS A 953 -10.74 5.28 23.98
N PRO A 954 -9.81 5.95 24.71
CA PRO A 954 -8.70 6.63 24.05
C PRO A 954 -7.97 5.63 23.15
N ALA A 955 -7.86 5.91 21.85
CA ALA A 955 -7.20 4.97 20.94
C ALA A 955 -5.71 4.78 21.33
N PRO A 956 -5.12 3.58 21.23
CA PRO A 956 -5.74 2.25 21.20
C PRO A 956 -5.20 1.32 22.29
N GLY A 957 -6.09 0.80 23.13
CA GLY A 957 -5.88 -0.56 23.68
C GLY A 957 -5.90 -1.60 22.55
N ALA A 958 -5.65 -2.88 22.86
CA ALA A 958 -5.94 -3.96 21.93
C ALA A 958 -7.40 -3.83 21.40
N PRO A 959 -7.72 -4.23 20.15
CA PRO A 959 -9.07 -4.20 19.58
C PRO A 959 -9.95 -5.25 20.25
N VAL A 960 -10.21 -5.04 21.54
CA VAL A 960 -10.95 -5.93 22.41
C VAL A 960 -12.37 -5.43 22.51
N LEU A 961 -13.28 -6.25 22.04
CA LEU A 961 -14.71 -6.14 22.33
C LEU A 961 -14.99 -6.93 23.60
N ALA A 962 -15.74 -6.35 24.53
CA ALA A 962 -16.15 -7.00 25.77
C ALA A 962 -17.60 -7.48 25.66
N VAL A 963 -17.85 -8.70 26.13
CA VAL A 963 -19.20 -9.13 26.52
C VAL A 963 -19.42 -8.68 27.95
N SER A 964 -20.53 -8.00 28.19
CA SER A 964 -20.90 -7.51 29.53
C SER A 964 -20.94 -8.64 30.56
N ASP A 965 -20.49 -8.37 31.79
CA ASP A 965 -20.61 -9.29 32.93
C ASP A 965 -22.08 -9.51 33.34
N THR A 966 -22.97 -8.61 32.95
CA THR A 966 -24.42 -8.73 33.10
C THR A 966 -25.10 -9.61 32.05
N ALA A 967 -24.35 -10.13 31.07
CA ALA A 967 -24.90 -10.95 30.01
C ALA A 967 -25.39 -12.32 30.54
N VAL A 968 -26.55 -12.78 30.04
CA VAL A 968 -27.21 -13.99 30.58
C VAL A 968 -27.18 -15.17 29.57
N PRO A 969 -27.10 -16.43 30.04
CA PRO A 969 -27.20 -17.58 29.15
C PRO A 969 -28.48 -17.55 28.30
N GLY A 970 -28.35 -17.83 27.00
CA GLY A 970 -29.43 -17.74 26.02
C GLY A 970 -29.72 -16.34 25.49
N GLN A 971 -29.06 -15.28 25.98
CA GLN A 971 -29.20 -13.92 25.45
C GLN A 971 -28.75 -13.86 23.98
N SER A 972 -29.50 -13.14 23.15
CA SER A 972 -29.10 -12.86 21.76
C SER A 972 -28.03 -11.76 21.73
N ILE A 973 -26.98 -11.98 20.95
CA ILE A 973 -25.90 -11.04 20.69
C ILE A 973 -25.84 -10.75 19.18
N GLY A 974 -25.72 -9.49 18.80
CA GLY A 974 -25.49 -9.04 17.44
C GLY A 974 -24.15 -8.34 17.27
N GLY A 975 -23.62 -8.38 16.03
CA GLY A 975 -22.45 -7.60 15.63
C GLY A 975 -22.79 -6.56 14.56
N MET A 976 -22.05 -5.46 14.52
CA MET A 976 -22.26 -4.37 13.57
C MET A 976 -20.92 -3.81 13.10
N VAL A 977 -20.83 -3.40 11.83
CA VAL A 977 -19.66 -2.70 11.27
C VAL A 977 -20.07 -1.43 10.55
N THR A 978 -19.36 -0.34 10.83
CA THR A 978 -19.40 0.91 10.07
C THR A 978 -17.98 1.37 9.75
N LEU A 979 -17.84 2.11 8.64
CA LEU A 979 -16.61 2.81 8.31
C LEU A 979 -16.88 4.31 8.32
N TYR A 980 -15.92 5.12 8.72
CA TYR A 980 -16.02 6.56 8.64
C TYR A 980 -14.68 7.23 8.39
N ASP A 981 -14.69 8.40 7.77
CA ASP A 981 -13.50 9.21 7.53
C ASP A 981 -12.93 9.73 8.87
N ALA A 982 -11.66 9.42 9.14
CA ALA A 982 -11.02 9.74 10.42
C ALA A 982 -10.98 11.24 10.73
N PHE A 983 -11.02 12.10 9.71
CA PHE A 983 -10.89 13.55 9.86
C PHE A 983 -12.22 14.27 9.82
N THR A 984 -13.15 13.87 8.95
CA THR A 984 -14.47 14.51 8.87
C THR A 984 -15.50 13.85 9.77
N GLN A 985 -15.18 12.69 10.36
CA GLN A 985 -16.09 11.83 11.14
C GLN A 985 -17.34 11.41 10.37
N ARG A 986 -17.33 11.55 9.03
CA ARG A 986 -18.45 11.23 8.17
C ARG A 986 -18.50 9.73 7.90
N PRO A 987 -19.65 9.06 8.08
CA PRO A 987 -19.78 7.65 7.75
C PRO A 987 -19.60 7.44 6.25
N LEU A 988 -18.88 6.38 5.91
CA LEU A 988 -18.76 5.89 4.56
C LEU A 988 -20.07 5.18 4.19
N PRO A 989 -20.74 5.56 3.09
CA PRO A 989 -22.06 5.05 2.79
C PRO A 989 -22.03 3.58 2.38
N ILE A 990 -23.00 2.81 2.86
CA ILE A 990 -23.30 1.46 2.40
C ILE A 990 -24.10 1.58 1.10
N LEU A 991 -23.62 0.94 0.04
CA LEU A 991 -24.20 1.08 -1.31
C LEU A 991 -25.17 -0.05 -1.66
N ASP A 992 -25.50 -0.92 -0.70
CA ASP A 992 -26.63 -1.84 -0.77
C ASP A 992 -27.83 -1.25 -0.02
N GLU A 993 -28.82 -0.81 -0.80
CA GLU A 993 -29.99 -0.13 -0.29
C GLU A 993 -30.91 -0.98 0.58
N ARG A 994 -30.85 -2.31 0.41
CA ARG A 994 -31.67 -3.24 1.19
C ARG A 994 -31.17 -3.31 2.62
N ILE A 995 -29.85 -3.17 2.80
CA ILE A 995 -29.21 -3.03 4.10
C ILE A 995 -29.59 -1.67 4.69
N THR A 996 -29.38 -0.56 3.96
CA THR A 996 -29.65 0.78 4.50
C THR A 996 -31.12 1.04 4.82
N ALA A 997 -32.04 0.32 4.18
CA ALA A 997 -33.47 0.38 4.48
C ALA A 997 -33.82 -0.20 5.87
N GLN A 998 -32.95 -1.06 6.41
CA GLN A 998 -33.17 -1.75 7.69
C GLN A 998 -32.17 -1.30 8.77
N PHE A 999 -30.92 -1.00 8.39
CA PHE A 999 -29.82 -0.72 9.29
C PHE A 999 -28.92 0.39 8.73
N PRO A 1000 -28.47 1.36 9.55
CA PRO A 1000 -27.46 2.34 9.14
C PRO A 1000 -26.01 1.78 9.21
N TRP A 1001 -25.85 0.48 9.39
CA TRP A 1001 -24.59 -0.25 9.50
C TRP A 1001 -24.67 -1.59 8.78
N ILE A 1002 -23.53 -2.26 8.58
CA ILE A 1002 -23.49 -3.65 8.08
C ILE A 1002 -23.80 -4.58 9.26
N PRO A 1003 -24.90 -5.36 9.23
CA PRO A 1003 -25.17 -6.35 10.27
C PRO A 1003 -24.24 -7.56 10.10
N LEU A 1004 -23.63 -8.01 11.19
CA LEU A 1004 -22.79 -9.23 11.21
C LEU A 1004 -23.60 -10.49 11.56
N GLY A 1005 -24.93 -10.41 11.55
CA GLY A 1005 -25.81 -11.47 12.05
C GLY A 1005 -25.98 -11.45 13.57
N GLN A 1006 -26.64 -12.50 14.09
CA GLN A 1006 -26.86 -12.72 15.52
C GLN A 1006 -26.43 -14.14 15.92
N THR A 1007 -26.03 -14.30 17.17
CA THR A 1007 -25.76 -15.59 17.83
C THR A 1007 -26.30 -15.53 19.26
N THR A 1008 -26.28 -16.66 19.99
CA THR A 1008 -26.72 -16.70 21.39
C THR A 1008 -25.57 -17.03 22.33
N ILE A 1009 -25.63 -16.51 23.55
CA ILE A 1009 -24.73 -16.92 24.63
C ILE A 1009 -25.06 -18.36 25.00
N ALA A 1010 -24.06 -19.25 24.95
CA ALA A 1010 -24.25 -20.65 25.32
C ALA A 1010 -24.70 -20.79 26.79
N PRO A 1011 -25.34 -21.91 27.16
CA PRO A 1011 -25.80 -22.19 28.53
C PRO A 1011 -24.72 -22.13 29.61
#